data_AF-A0A5E5QP94-F1
#
_entry.id   AF-A0A5E5QP94-F1
#
_cell.length_a   1.000
_cell.length_b   1.000
_cell.length_c   1.000
_cell.angle_alpha   90.00
_cell.angle_beta   90.00
_cell.angle_gamma   90.00
#
_symmetry.space_group_name_H-M   'P 1'
#
loop_
_entity.id
_entity.type
_entity.pdbx_description
1 polymer ?
#
loop_
_entity_poly.entity_id
_entity_poly.type
_entity_poly.pdbx_seq_one_letter_code
_entity_poly.pdbx_strand_id
1 'polypeptide(L)'
;MQKNPYGQNYKGDNHTFRMFKDEGDDQGSVPWNQKIFQNDESHKCPTYVSQTPPCQGSCPSGHNIRGWLDIVRGMEKPSGDLSWQEYAFRRSTDANPFPSVMGRVCPAPCEDGCNRNEVEDTVGINAVEQFIGDTAKEEGYKFEFEAKDTGKKVAIIGGGCGGLTAALQLRKQGHSVTVFEKYDQLGGMMMYGIPDYRVPRDVLKHEIDRIIETGVETKMNTKVGVDVSMEELEKDYDAVLFAIGAMSGRSLPIPGGEAANCVSGVAFLEAYNQGRLKHITGKVICIGGGDTSIDVVSVARRLGNIENIAEKDRPERVIFDDTAHDVVDTSKRLGADVLLTTRSTVENMPAAQEEIDDANREGVEIQGQLQPVEVVTDGNGRAVALRMIRLEEDGSTPIEGSEFDIECELIVSAIGQGVDAEGMDDSFFNERGFIDADKNFQIPNKPGFFVCGDVVRPHLLTTAIGQAGIVADSIDDYLAGNNQKARNKVDVHYFDLMDKLNEWDLAPTEYDKGALAAATDSAEYAVHNYEDRSFASIIPHTELFLGHFDNEERNARNHKTVDVDNVLGNFEERLIGYNEEEAKAEAGRCMSCGLCFECDNCVMYCPQDAVFKVKKDQATLGRYVDTDYSKCIGCHICADVCPTGYIQMGLGE
;
A
#
# COMPACT_ATOMS: atom_id res chain seq x y z
N MET A 1 -45.53 -11.12 -43.22
CA MET A 1 -46.39 -11.78 -42.22
C MET A 1 -45.57 -12.88 -41.56
N GLN A 2 -45.07 -12.66 -40.35
CA GLN A 2 -44.45 -13.71 -39.56
C GLN A 2 -45.53 -14.42 -38.73
N LYS A 3 -45.50 -15.76 -38.73
CA LYS A 3 -46.41 -16.61 -37.96
C LYS A 3 -45.77 -16.94 -36.62
N ASN A 4 -46.59 -17.08 -35.57
CA ASN A 4 -46.11 -17.64 -34.30
C ASN A 4 -45.84 -19.16 -34.44
N PRO A 5 -45.24 -19.82 -33.43
CA PRO A 5 -44.89 -21.24 -33.48
C PRO A 5 -46.08 -22.20 -33.70
N TYR A 6 -47.32 -21.72 -33.61
CA TYR A 6 -48.56 -22.50 -33.76
C TYR A 6 -49.36 -22.15 -35.02
N GLY A 7 -48.82 -21.32 -35.91
CA GLY A 7 -49.35 -21.14 -37.26
C GLY A 7 -50.65 -20.32 -37.38
N GLN A 8 -51.08 -19.62 -36.32
CA GLN A 8 -52.26 -18.75 -36.36
C GLN A 8 -51.91 -17.31 -36.77
N ASN A 9 -52.78 -16.69 -37.59
CA ASN A 9 -52.68 -15.28 -37.95
C ASN A 9 -53.42 -14.44 -36.90
N TYR A 10 -52.70 -13.61 -36.14
CA TYR A 10 -53.33 -12.56 -35.33
C TYR A 10 -53.21 -11.22 -36.07
N LYS A 11 -54.34 -10.66 -36.49
CA LYS A 11 -54.46 -9.24 -36.85
C LYS A 11 -54.97 -8.51 -35.61
N GLY A 12 -54.07 -7.82 -34.91
CA GLY A 12 -54.48 -6.72 -34.02
C GLY A 12 -54.62 -5.46 -34.88
N ASP A 13 -55.79 -4.85 -34.88
CA ASP A 13 -56.21 -3.81 -35.83
C ASP A 13 -55.54 -2.43 -35.68
N ASN A 14 -54.41 -2.27 -34.96
CA ASN A 14 -53.85 -0.94 -34.68
C ASN A 14 -52.32 -0.83 -34.62
N HIS A 15 -51.58 -1.51 -35.50
CA HIS A 15 -50.16 -1.19 -35.69
C HIS A 15 -49.81 -1.02 -37.17
N THR A 16 -49.75 0.24 -37.60
CA THR A 16 -49.10 0.63 -38.86
C THR A 16 -47.61 0.84 -38.58
N PHE A 17 -46.72 0.10 -39.24
CA PHE A 17 -45.27 0.39 -39.29
C PHE A 17 -44.98 1.64 -40.15
N ARG A 18 -45.75 2.71 -39.95
CA ARG A 18 -45.56 4.04 -40.53
C ARG A 18 -45.73 5.03 -39.39
N MET A 19 -44.67 5.75 -39.09
CA MET A 19 -44.64 6.73 -37.99
C MET A 19 -45.32 8.06 -38.38
N PHE A 20 -45.63 8.27 -39.66
CA PHE A 20 -46.31 9.47 -40.15
C PHE A 20 -47.39 9.14 -41.20
N LYS A 21 -48.55 9.82 -41.10
CA LYS A 21 -49.64 9.80 -42.09
C LYS A 21 -49.35 10.90 -43.11
N ASP A 22 -49.28 10.55 -44.38
CA ASP A 22 -49.25 11.51 -45.50
C ASP A 22 -50.61 12.21 -45.59
N GLU A 23 -50.85 13.21 -44.74
CA GLU A 23 -51.85 14.28 -44.85
C GLU A 23 -51.86 15.07 -43.53
N GLY A 24 -51.20 16.24 -43.53
CA GLY A 24 -51.13 17.14 -42.37
C GLY A 24 -49.72 17.57 -41.94
N ASP A 25 -48.70 17.33 -42.76
CA ASP A 25 -47.33 17.75 -42.46
C ASP A 25 -47.16 19.26 -42.68
N ASP A 26 -47.72 20.04 -41.76
CA ASP A 26 -47.36 21.46 -41.53
C ASP A 26 -45.98 21.59 -40.85
N GLN A 27 -45.09 20.61 -41.03
CA GLN A 27 -43.67 20.71 -40.64
C GLN A 27 -42.85 21.64 -41.54
N GLY A 28 -43.51 22.54 -42.27
CA GLY A 28 -42.89 23.61 -43.04
C GLY A 28 -42.33 24.77 -42.22
N SER A 29 -42.27 24.69 -40.88
CA SER A 29 -41.70 25.76 -40.07
C SER A 29 -41.17 25.36 -38.69
N VAL A 30 -40.76 24.11 -38.46
CA VAL A 30 -39.96 23.83 -37.25
C VAL A 30 -38.57 24.44 -37.49
N PRO A 31 -38.21 25.54 -36.80
CA PRO A 31 -36.96 26.21 -37.05
C PRO A 31 -35.80 25.27 -36.69
N TRP A 32 -34.68 25.42 -37.40
CA TRP A 32 -33.57 24.45 -37.39
C TRP A 32 -33.03 24.17 -35.97
N ASN A 33 -33.08 25.16 -35.09
CA ASN A 33 -32.75 25.04 -33.66
C ASN A 33 -33.62 24.01 -32.92
N GLN A 34 -34.91 23.92 -33.22
CA GLN A 34 -35.82 22.93 -32.62
C GLN A 34 -35.63 21.51 -33.18
N LYS A 35 -34.84 21.33 -34.25
CA LYS A 35 -34.43 20.00 -34.75
C LYS A 35 -33.11 19.52 -34.14
N ILE A 36 -32.26 20.44 -33.65
CA ILE A 36 -30.95 20.15 -33.05
C ILE A 36 -31.09 19.90 -31.55
N PHE A 37 -31.90 20.70 -30.86
CA PHE A 37 -32.11 20.62 -29.42
C PHE A 37 -33.37 19.81 -29.11
N GLN A 38 -33.26 18.49 -29.21
CA GLN A 38 -34.27 17.59 -28.67
C GLN A 38 -33.89 17.27 -27.22
N ASN A 39 -34.60 17.87 -26.28
CA ASN A 39 -34.55 17.46 -24.89
C ASN A 39 -35.19 16.06 -24.79
N ASP A 40 -34.76 15.23 -23.85
CA ASP A 40 -35.36 13.92 -23.53
C ASP A 40 -34.98 12.72 -24.45
N GLU A 41 -33.72 12.62 -24.88
CA GLU A 41 -33.14 11.34 -25.33
C GLU A 41 -32.07 10.87 -24.32
N SER A 42 -32.49 10.02 -23.38
CA SER A 42 -31.75 9.59 -22.18
C SER A 42 -30.35 8.98 -22.42
N HIS A 43 -29.99 8.63 -23.65
CA HIS A 43 -28.66 8.10 -24.01
C HIS A 43 -27.61 9.19 -24.33
N LYS A 44 -28.00 10.47 -24.38
CA LYS A 44 -27.07 11.60 -24.67
C LYS A 44 -26.79 12.47 -23.46
N CYS A 45 -27.36 12.14 -22.31
CA CYS A 45 -27.30 12.98 -21.13
C CYS A 45 -26.14 12.56 -20.20
N PRO A 46 -25.67 13.46 -19.32
CA PRO A 46 -24.55 13.15 -18.44
C PRO A 46 -24.90 12.07 -17.41
N THR A 47 -23.92 11.23 -17.10
CA THR A 47 -23.90 10.32 -15.95
C THR A 47 -22.68 10.63 -15.09
N TYR A 48 -22.88 10.66 -13.79
CA TYR A 48 -21.89 10.85 -12.75
C TYR A 48 -21.25 9.50 -12.42
N VAL A 49 -20.07 9.24 -12.99
CA VAL A 49 -19.40 7.94 -12.93
C VAL A 49 -18.26 8.02 -11.92
N SER A 50 -18.41 7.36 -10.77
CA SER A 50 -17.32 7.19 -9.81
C SER A 50 -16.31 6.18 -10.34
N GLN A 51 -15.03 6.55 -10.31
CA GLN A 51 -13.93 5.68 -10.71
C GLN A 51 -12.79 5.73 -9.69
N THR A 52 -11.96 4.70 -9.70
CA THR A 52 -10.78 4.63 -8.84
C THR A 52 -9.70 5.58 -9.36
N PRO A 53 -9.12 6.45 -8.51
CA PRO A 53 -7.98 7.27 -8.89
C PRO A 53 -6.72 6.40 -9.03
N PRO A 54 -5.77 6.75 -9.90
CA PRO A 54 -4.61 5.91 -10.16
C PRO A 54 -3.66 5.77 -8.97
N CYS A 55 -3.60 6.76 -8.06
CA CYS A 55 -2.85 6.63 -6.82
C CYS A 55 -3.33 5.43 -5.97
N GLN A 56 -4.64 5.18 -5.91
CA GLN A 56 -5.20 4.00 -5.23
C GLN A 56 -4.89 2.73 -6.02
N GLY A 57 -5.04 2.76 -7.35
CA GLY A 57 -4.73 1.63 -8.22
C GLY A 57 -3.26 1.18 -8.15
N SER A 58 -2.34 2.09 -7.86
CA SER A 58 -0.92 1.80 -7.67
C SER A 58 -0.55 1.46 -6.22
N CYS A 59 -1.45 1.63 -5.26
CA CYS A 59 -1.18 1.35 -3.84
C CYS A 59 -1.33 -0.15 -3.55
N PRO A 60 -0.24 -0.87 -3.19
CA PRO A 60 -0.33 -2.31 -2.94
C PRO A 60 -1.16 -2.66 -1.71
N SER A 61 -1.31 -1.73 -0.74
CA SER A 61 -2.18 -1.89 0.43
C SER A 61 -3.65 -1.68 0.12
N GLY A 62 -3.98 -1.14 -1.06
CA GLY A 62 -5.35 -0.89 -1.47
C GLY A 62 -6.03 0.27 -0.73
N HIS A 63 -5.31 1.32 -0.34
CA HIS A 63 -5.90 2.46 0.37
C HIS A 63 -7.04 3.15 -0.39
N ASN A 64 -7.95 3.78 0.36
CA ASN A 64 -8.82 4.84 -0.16
C ASN A 64 -8.13 6.22 -0.08
N ILE A 65 -7.06 6.39 -0.85
CA ILE A 65 -6.19 7.59 -0.84
C ILE A 65 -6.95 8.88 -1.04
N ARG A 66 -7.78 8.95 -2.10
CA ARG A 66 -8.58 10.14 -2.36
C ARG A 66 -9.52 10.45 -1.20
N GLY A 67 -10.13 9.43 -0.61
CA GLY A 67 -11.05 9.59 0.51
C GLY A 67 -10.43 10.24 1.73
N TRP A 68 -9.27 9.77 2.22
CA TRP A 68 -8.65 10.41 3.39
C TRP A 68 -7.98 11.75 3.05
N LEU A 69 -7.51 11.99 1.82
CA LEU A 69 -7.09 13.32 1.37
C LEU A 69 -8.25 14.32 1.35
N ASP A 70 -9.43 13.88 0.89
CA ASP A 70 -10.65 14.69 0.88
C ASP A 70 -11.07 15.09 2.30
N ILE A 71 -10.88 14.21 3.29
CA ILE A 71 -11.10 14.55 4.70
C ILE A 71 -10.07 15.59 5.18
N VAL A 72 -8.78 15.36 4.95
CA VAL A 72 -7.69 16.24 5.42
C VAL A 72 -7.86 17.66 4.89
N ARG A 73 -8.17 17.81 3.59
CA ARG A 73 -8.38 19.14 2.98
C ARG A 73 -9.76 19.75 3.25
N GLY A 74 -10.61 19.06 4.02
CA GLY A 74 -11.92 19.55 4.46
C GLY A 74 -13.06 19.47 3.43
N MET A 75 -12.85 18.73 2.35
CA MET A 75 -13.89 18.42 1.35
C MET A 75 -14.91 17.43 1.91
N GLU A 76 -14.44 16.33 2.49
CA GLU A 76 -15.28 15.40 3.22
C GLU A 76 -15.30 15.78 4.70
N LYS A 77 -16.50 15.83 5.30
CA LYS A 77 -16.67 16.13 6.73
C LYS A 77 -17.24 14.90 7.45
N PRO A 78 -16.80 14.64 8.70
CA PRO A 78 -17.43 13.63 9.52
C PRO A 78 -18.86 14.03 9.88
N SER A 79 -19.73 13.05 10.05
CA SER A 79 -21.00 13.20 10.77
C SER A 79 -20.79 13.19 12.29
N GLY A 80 -21.71 13.81 13.04
CA GLY A 80 -21.68 13.82 14.51
C GLY A 80 -20.54 14.66 15.11
N ASP A 81 -20.00 14.19 16.24
CA ASP A 81 -19.00 14.90 17.06
C ASP A 81 -17.54 14.47 16.77
N LEU A 82 -17.31 13.60 15.78
CA LEU A 82 -15.98 13.13 15.42
C LEU A 82 -15.11 14.27 14.87
N SER A 83 -13.84 14.32 15.30
CA SER A 83 -12.86 15.22 14.69
C SER A 83 -12.54 14.75 13.27
N TRP A 84 -12.19 15.66 12.37
CA TRP A 84 -11.77 15.28 11.02
C TRP A 84 -10.48 14.46 11.04
N GLN A 85 -9.60 14.69 12.03
CA GLN A 85 -8.36 13.94 12.22
C GLN A 85 -8.65 12.47 12.54
N GLU A 86 -9.55 12.21 13.50
CA GLU A 86 -9.95 10.86 13.84
C GLU A 86 -10.68 10.19 12.68
N TYR A 87 -11.51 10.95 11.95
CA TYR A 87 -12.20 10.45 10.77
C TYR A 87 -11.24 10.06 9.63
N ALA A 88 -10.21 10.88 9.36
CA ALA A 88 -9.15 10.57 8.42
C ALA A 88 -8.35 9.35 8.85
N PHE A 89 -8.05 9.21 10.16
CA PHE A 89 -7.41 8.03 10.72
C PHE A 89 -8.23 6.76 10.50
N ARG A 90 -9.53 6.78 10.82
CA ARG A 90 -10.44 5.65 10.59
C ARG A 90 -10.46 5.25 9.11
N ARG A 91 -10.58 6.22 8.19
CA ARG A 91 -10.57 5.98 6.74
C ARG A 91 -9.24 5.43 6.22
N SER A 92 -8.11 5.96 6.68
CA SER A 92 -6.77 5.48 6.30
C SER A 92 -6.54 4.05 6.77
N THR A 93 -6.97 3.74 8.00
CA THR A 93 -6.76 2.45 8.65
C THR A 93 -7.80 1.38 8.34
N ASP A 94 -8.74 1.64 7.43
CA ASP A 94 -9.56 0.59 6.82
C ASP A 94 -8.69 -0.42 6.08
N ALA A 95 -7.62 0.06 5.45
CA ALA A 95 -6.68 -0.76 4.69
C ALA A 95 -5.36 -1.01 5.45
N ASN A 96 -4.70 0.04 5.93
CA ASN A 96 -3.38 -0.05 6.56
C ASN A 96 -3.42 0.41 8.02
N PRO A 97 -3.21 -0.49 9.00
CA PRO A 97 -3.21 -0.11 10.42
C PRO A 97 -1.91 0.57 10.89
N PHE A 98 -0.95 0.79 9.99
CA PHE A 98 0.36 1.40 10.25
C PHE A 98 0.59 2.71 9.47
N PRO A 99 -0.32 3.71 9.49
CA PRO A 99 -0.15 4.94 8.71
C PRO A 99 1.12 5.71 9.10
N SER A 100 1.48 5.70 10.39
CA SER A 100 2.66 6.42 10.87
C SER A 100 3.97 5.77 10.38
N VAL A 101 4.06 4.44 10.43
CA VAL A 101 5.23 3.71 9.92
C VAL A 101 5.27 3.73 8.39
N MET A 102 4.16 3.44 7.69
CA MET A 102 4.16 3.42 6.22
C MET A 102 4.43 4.79 5.62
N GLY A 103 3.95 5.87 6.24
CA GLY A 103 4.30 7.22 5.81
C GLY A 103 5.81 7.50 5.83
N ARG A 104 6.59 6.78 6.67
CA ARG A 104 8.06 6.94 6.78
C ARG A 104 8.86 6.05 5.83
N VAL A 105 8.40 4.82 5.57
CA VAL A 105 9.22 3.80 4.88
C VAL A 105 8.67 3.32 3.56
N CYS A 106 7.43 3.67 3.21
CA CYS A 106 6.86 3.28 1.92
C CYS A 106 7.58 4.03 0.79
N PRO A 107 7.98 3.36 -0.30
CA PRO A 107 8.53 4.01 -1.49
C PRO A 107 7.46 4.73 -2.33
N ALA A 108 6.22 4.82 -1.83
CA ALA A 108 5.12 5.60 -2.39
C ALA A 108 4.81 5.38 -3.88
N PRO A 109 4.57 4.14 -4.36
CA PRO A 109 4.15 3.89 -5.74
C PRO A 109 2.82 4.57 -6.11
N CYS A 110 2.03 4.95 -5.11
CA CYS A 110 0.83 5.78 -5.26
C CYS A 110 1.15 7.20 -5.76
N GLU A 111 2.33 7.74 -5.43
CA GLU A 111 2.81 9.04 -5.89
C GLU A 111 3.30 8.96 -7.33
N ASP A 112 3.98 7.87 -7.72
CA ASP A 112 4.37 7.60 -9.12
C ASP A 112 3.15 7.50 -10.04
N GLY A 113 2.09 6.83 -9.55
CA GLY A 113 0.83 6.68 -10.29
C GLY A 113 -0.07 7.91 -10.29
N CYS A 114 0.28 9.00 -9.59
CA CYS A 114 -0.59 10.15 -9.46
C CYS A 114 -0.78 10.88 -10.81
N ASN A 115 -2.01 11.16 -11.23
CA ASN A 115 -2.26 11.93 -12.46
C ASN A 115 -1.71 13.37 -12.40
N ARG A 116 -1.36 13.87 -11.20
CA ARG A 116 -0.85 15.24 -11.04
C ARG A 116 0.55 15.43 -11.63
N ASN A 117 1.28 14.33 -11.81
CA ASN A 117 2.54 14.28 -12.55
C ASN A 117 2.42 14.81 -14.01
N GLU A 118 1.20 14.85 -14.57
CA GLU A 118 0.94 15.38 -15.91
C GLU A 118 0.70 16.91 -15.93
N VAL A 119 0.52 17.51 -14.75
CA VAL A 119 0.43 18.96 -14.57
C VAL A 119 1.78 19.49 -14.09
N GLU A 120 2.38 18.80 -13.13
CA GLU A 120 3.63 19.18 -12.48
C GLU A 120 4.30 18.01 -11.73
N ASP A 121 4.34 18.06 -10.40
CA ASP A 121 4.80 17.01 -9.49
C ASP A 121 3.61 16.25 -8.88
N THR A 122 3.92 15.22 -8.10
CA THR A 122 2.95 14.39 -7.38
C THR A 122 2.39 15.08 -6.13
N VAL A 123 1.33 14.51 -5.56
CA VAL A 123 0.85 14.87 -4.22
C VAL A 123 1.68 14.09 -3.19
N GLY A 124 2.15 14.72 -2.12
CA GLY A 124 2.86 14.12 -0.99
C GLY A 124 1.94 13.24 -0.13
N ILE A 125 1.46 12.15 -0.73
CA ILE A 125 0.54 11.16 -0.15
C ILE A 125 1.16 10.53 1.09
N ASN A 126 2.42 10.11 1.03
CA ASN A 126 3.10 9.47 2.16
C ASN A 126 3.29 10.42 3.36
N ALA A 127 3.48 11.71 3.08
CA ALA A 127 3.67 12.74 4.09
C ALA A 127 2.36 13.05 4.83
N VAL A 128 1.24 13.11 4.11
CA VAL A 128 -0.08 13.23 4.71
C VAL A 128 -0.45 11.96 5.48
N GLU A 129 -0.10 10.77 4.98
CA GLU A 129 -0.30 9.51 5.70
C GLU A 129 0.46 9.49 7.04
N GLN A 130 1.73 9.92 7.03
CA GLN A 130 2.52 10.08 8.25
C GLN A 130 1.82 11.01 9.24
N PHE A 131 1.36 12.18 8.79
CA PHE A 131 0.66 13.15 9.64
C PHE A 131 -0.58 12.54 10.31
N ILE A 132 -1.39 11.78 9.55
CA ILE A 132 -2.58 11.10 10.09
C ILE A 132 -2.17 10.12 11.21
N GLY A 133 -1.14 9.30 10.96
CA GLY A 133 -0.66 8.33 11.94
C GLY A 133 -0.03 8.95 13.19
N ASP A 134 0.78 10.00 13.01
CA ASP A 134 1.44 10.73 14.10
C ASP A 134 0.41 11.45 14.97
N THR A 135 -0.58 12.12 14.36
CA THR A 135 -1.71 12.74 15.06
C THR A 135 -2.50 11.70 15.87
N ALA A 136 -2.74 10.52 15.28
CA ALA A 136 -3.46 9.46 15.97
C ALA A 136 -2.71 8.92 17.21
N LYS A 137 -1.37 8.94 17.18
CA LYS A 137 -0.54 8.62 18.34
C LYS A 137 -0.58 9.71 19.41
N GLU A 138 -0.51 10.98 19.02
CA GLU A 138 -0.57 12.12 19.94
C GLU A 138 -1.91 12.21 20.66
N GLU A 139 -3.01 12.03 19.93
CA GLU A 139 -4.38 12.11 20.46
C GLU A 139 -4.87 10.78 21.07
N GLY A 140 -4.13 9.68 20.86
CA GLY A 140 -4.44 8.37 21.44
C GLY A 140 -5.67 7.70 20.83
N TYR A 141 -5.90 7.85 19.52
CA TYR A 141 -7.00 7.21 18.80
C TYR A 141 -6.90 5.68 18.85
N LYS A 142 -8.07 5.02 18.85
CA LYS A 142 -8.19 3.57 18.98
C LYS A 142 -9.01 2.98 17.83
N PHE A 143 -8.89 1.67 17.64
CA PHE A 143 -9.81 0.94 16.77
C PHE A 143 -11.09 0.62 17.54
N GLU A 144 -12.19 1.22 17.12
CA GLU A 144 -13.52 0.98 17.66
C GLU A 144 -14.40 0.32 16.62
N PHE A 145 -14.94 -0.85 16.95
CA PHE A 145 -15.87 -1.57 16.10
C PHE A 145 -16.78 -2.48 16.93
N GLU A 146 -18.02 -2.64 16.46
CA GLU A 146 -18.97 -3.61 17.02
C GLU A 146 -19.02 -4.84 16.11
N ALA A 147 -18.34 -5.90 16.52
CA ALA A 147 -18.36 -7.18 15.81
C ALA A 147 -19.11 -8.24 16.62
N LYS A 148 -20.00 -8.98 15.96
CA LYS A 148 -20.66 -10.13 16.58
C LYS A 148 -19.67 -11.28 16.64
N ASP A 149 -19.49 -11.86 17.82
CA ASP A 149 -18.64 -13.04 18.00
C ASP A 149 -19.14 -14.20 17.11
N THR A 150 -18.28 -14.65 16.20
CA THR A 150 -18.56 -15.76 15.28
C THR A 150 -18.36 -17.12 15.94
N GLY A 151 -17.69 -17.16 17.09
CA GLY A 151 -17.25 -18.38 17.76
C GLY A 151 -16.08 -19.09 17.06
N LYS A 152 -15.53 -18.50 16.01
CA LYS A 152 -14.44 -19.07 15.20
C LYS A 152 -13.08 -18.59 15.68
N LYS A 153 -12.08 -19.46 15.55
CA LYS A 153 -10.70 -19.22 16.01
C LYS A 153 -9.72 -19.28 14.85
N VAL A 154 -8.85 -18.29 14.74
CA VAL A 154 -7.81 -18.22 13.72
C VAL A 154 -6.44 -18.13 14.38
N ALA A 155 -5.52 -18.99 13.94
CA ALA A 155 -4.11 -18.90 14.30
C ALA A 155 -3.34 -18.15 13.21
N ILE A 156 -2.52 -17.18 13.61
CA ILE A 156 -1.63 -16.45 12.70
C ILE A 156 -0.19 -16.74 13.13
N ILE A 157 0.62 -17.25 12.20
CA ILE A 157 2.03 -17.56 12.43
C ILE A 157 2.86 -16.39 11.90
N GLY A 158 3.44 -15.60 12.80
CA GLY A 158 4.23 -14.40 12.51
C GLY A 158 3.50 -13.10 12.86
N GLY A 159 4.15 -12.26 13.68
CA GLY A 159 3.63 -10.98 14.17
C GLY A 159 4.11 -9.77 13.38
N GLY A 160 4.39 -9.92 12.08
CA GLY A 160 4.75 -8.83 11.17
C GLY A 160 3.54 -8.00 10.69
N CYS A 161 3.78 -7.04 9.79
CA CYS A 161 2.73 -6.17 9.24
C CYS A 161 1.56 -6.94 8.61
N GLY A 162 1.84 -8.00 7.84
CA GLY A 162 0.81 -8.85 7.24
C GLY A 162 -0.03 -9.59 8.30
N GLY A 163 0.62 -10.23 9.28
CA GLY A 163 -0.07 -10.96 10.34
C GLY A 163 -0.91 -10.05 11.24
N LEU A 164 -0.39 -8.89 11.61
CA LEU A 164 -1.10 -7.90 12.45
C LEU A 164 -2.25 -7.22 11.70
N THR A 165 -2.10 -6.95 10.40
CA THR A 165 -3.19 -6.44 9.57
C THR A 165 -4.32 -7.47 9.48
N ALA A 166 -4.00 -8.73 9.17
CA ALA A 166 -4.99 -9.80 9.13
C ALA A 166 -5.68 -9.98 10.50
N ALA A 167 -4.92 -9.90 11.59
CA ALA A 167 -5.46 -9.97 12.95
C ALA A 167 -6.52 -8.89 13.18
N LEU A 168 -6.22 -7.63 12.85
CA LEU A 168 -7.18 -6.53 13.00
C LEU A 168 -8.45 -6.75 12.17
N GLN A 169 -8.30 -7.12 10.89
CA GLN A 169 -9.45 -7.31 10.00
C GLN A 169 -10.33 -8.48 10.46
N LEU A 170 -9.73 -9.61 10.86
CA LEU A 170 -10.45 -10.76 11.41
C LEU A 170 -11.16 -10.42 12.73
N ARG A 171 -10.57 -9.56 13.58
CA ARG A 171 -11.23 -9.03 14.78
C ARG A 171 -12.43 -8.15 14.43
N LYS A 172 -12.32 -7.27 13.42
CA LYS A 172 -13.43 -6.46 12.89
C LYS A 172 -14.58 -7.33 12.36
N GLN A 173 -14.27 -8.53 11.85
CA GLN A 173 -15.24 -9.52 11.39
C GLN A 173 -15.82 -10.41 12.52
N GLY A 174 -15.27 -10.31 13.74
CA GLY A 174 -15.79 -10.99 14.93
C GLY A 174 -15.11 -12.31 15.28
N HIS A 175 -14.05 -12.71 14.57
CA HIS A 175 -13.30 -13.94 14.84
C HIS A 175 -12.32 -13.77 16.00
N SER A 176 -12.10 -14.81 16.79
CA SER A 176 -11.03 -14.84 17.79
C SER A 176 -9.68 -15.11 17.11
N VAL A 177 -8.64 -14.35 17.45
CA VAL A 177 -7.33 -14.43 16.78
C VAL A 177 -6.22 -14.63 17.80
N THR A 178 -5.33 -15.60 17.54
CA THR A 178 -4.07 -15.76 18.28
C THR A 178 -2.89 -15.62 17.31
N VAL A 179 -1.97 -14.70 17.59
CA VAL A 179 -0.71 -14.52 16.86
C VAL A 179 0.41 -15.25 17.59
N PHE A 180 1.14 -16.11 16.88
CA PHE A 180 2.33 -16.81 17.36
C PHE A 180 3.56 -16.12 16.79
N GLU A 181 4.43 -15.60 17.65
CA GLU A 181 5.63 -14.85 17.27
C GLU A 181 6.86 -15.55 17.85
N LYS A 182 7.86 -15.82 17.01
CA LYS A 182 9.09 -16.49 17.42
C LYS A 182 10.00 -15.60 18.27
N TYR A 183 9.90 -14.28 18.10
CA TYR A 183 10.67 -13.31 18.88
C TYR A 183 9.95 -12.81 20.14
N ASP A 184 10.63 -11.97 20.91
CA ASP A 184 10.11 -11.36 22.14
C ASP A 184 9.23 -10.13 21.88
N GLN A 185 9.33 -9.53 20.69
CA GLN A 185 8.53 -8.39 20.24
C GLN A 185 7.89 -8.63 18.87
N LEU A 186 6.73 -8.02 18.67
CA LEU A 186 6.00 -8.01 17.40
C LEU A 186 6.60 -6.97 16.43
N GLY A 187 6.18 -7.03 15.17
CA GLY A 187 6.53 -6.06 14.12
C GLY A 187 7.32 -6.67 12.96
N GLY A 188 7.84 -7.90 13.10
CA GLY A 188 8.57 -8.60 12.03
C GLY A 188 9.72 -7.75 11.46
N MET A 189 9.83 -7.65 10.14
CA MET A 189 10.85 -6.82 9.48
C MET A 189 10.82 -5.34 9.89
N MET A 190 9.67 -4.77 10.28
CA MET A 190 9.63 -3.37 10.76
C MET A 190 10.39 -3.21 12.08
N MET A 191 10.40 -4.25 12.91
CA MET A 191 11.09 -4.28 14.20
C MET A 191 12.55 -4.74 14.07
N TYR A 192 12.79 -5.81 13.32
CA TYR A 192 14.09 -6.49 13.28
C TYR A 192 14.91 -6.21 12.01
N GLY A 193 14.27 -5.77 10.92
CA GLY A 193 14.93 -5.52 9.64
C GLY A 193 15.25 -4.04 9.39
N ILE A 194 14.32 -3.14 9.71
CA ILE A 194 14.46 -1.72 9.38
C ILE A 194 15.03 -0.95 10.58
N PRO A 195 16.08 -0.11 10.41
CA PRO A 195 16.66 0.67 11.50
C PRO A 195 15.68 1.62 12.22
N ASP A 196 15.95 1.87 13.49
CA ASP A 196 15.13 2.70 14.39
C ASP A 196 15.04 4.18 13.99
N TYR A 197 16.06 4.74 13.33
CA TYR A 197 16.01 6.10 12.78
C TYR A 197 15.08 6.26 11.56
N ARG A 198 14.63 5.14 10.97
CA ARG A 198 13.60 5.11 9.92
C ARG A 198 12.24 4.70 10.47
N VAL A 199 12.24 3.74 11.40
CA VAL A 199 11.04 3.24 12.09
C VAL A 199 11.21 3.45 13.60
N PRO A 200 10.83 4.63 14.12
CA PRO A 200 10.91 4.90 15.55
C PRO A 200 10.17 3.83 16.36
N ARG A 201 10.85 3.26 17.36
CA ARG A 201 10.34 2.09 18.09
C ARG A 201 9.11 2.40 18.93
N ASP A 202 9.01 3.61 19.46
CA ASP A 202 7.84 4.08 20.21
C ASP A 202 6.63 4.26 19.29
N VAL A 203 6.85 4.71 18.04
CA VAL A 203 5.82 4.82 17.01
C VAL A 203 5.31 3.44 16.62
N LEU A 204 6.21 2.54 16.19
CA LEU A 204 5.82 1.18 15.81
C LEU A 204 5.09 0.46 16.95
N LYS A 205 5.62 0.56 18.17
CA LYS A 205 5.01 -0.04 19.34
C LYS A 205 3.59 0.48 19.56
N HIS A 206 3.36 1.78 19.45
CA HIS A 206 2.03 2.36 19.61
C HIS A 206 1.04 1.80 18.58
N GLU A 207 1.43 1.70 17.30
CA GLU A 207 0.54 1.17 16.27
C GLU A 207 0.22 -0.31 16.49
N ILE A 208 1.20 -1.12 16.93
CA ILE A 208 1.01 -2.52 17.32
C ILE A 208 0.07 -2.62 18.53
N ASP A 209 0.33 -1.85 19.59
CA ASP A 209 -0.47 -1.88 20.81
C ASP A 209 -1.94 -1.60 20.51
N ARG A 210 -2.25 -0.62 19.64
CA ARG A 210 -3.62 -0.33 19.19
C ARG A 210 -4.32 -1.55 18.57
N ILE A 211 -3.59 -2.38 17.81
CA ILE A 211 -4.12 -3.62 17.24
C ILE A 211 -4.39 -4.64 18.35
N ILE A 212 -3.44 -4.83 19.28
CA ILE A 212 -3.58 -5.79 20.38
C ILE A 212 -4.74 -5.44 21.31
N GLU A 213 -4.97 -4.15 21.55
CA GLU A 213 -6.09 -3.64 22.35
C GLU A 213 -7.47 -4.05 21.82
N THR A 214 -7.59 -4.49 20.56
CA THR A 214 -8.83 -5.04 19.98
C THR A 214 -9.18 -6.47 20.42
N GLY A 215 -8.34 -7.06 21.28
CA GLY A 215 -8.50 -8.41 21.82
C GLY A 215 -7.76 -9.48 21.02
N VAL A 216 -6.73 -9.10 20.27
CA VAL A 216 -5.81 -10.07 19.63
C VAL A 216 -4.96 -10.71 20.72
N GLU A 217 -4.96 -12.04 20.80
CA GLU A 217 -4.08 -12.77 21.71
C GLU A 217 -2.70 -12.97 21.08
N THR A 218 -1.65 -12.91 21.88
CA THR A 218 -0.27 -13.08 21.39
C THR A 218 0.48 -14.13 22.21
N LYS A 219 1.25 -14.97 21.50
CA LYS A 219 2.16 -15.97 22.07
C LYS A 219 3.56 -15.67 21.56
N MET A 220 4.30 -14.89 22.35
CA MET A 220 5.68 -14.48 22.07
C MET A 220 6.66 -15.62 22.35
N ASN A 221 7.88 -15.54 21.81
CA ASN A 221 8.91 -16.57 21.96
C ASN A 221 8.40 -17.99 21.64
N THR A 222 7.54 -18.11 20.63
CA THR A 222 6.90 -19.36 20.24
C THR A 222 7.09 -19.59 18.75
N LYS A 223 8.03 -20.46 18.39
CA LYS A 223 8.29 -20.86 16.99
C LYS A 223 7.42 -22.06 16.62
N VAL A 224 6.43 -21.83 15.76
CA VAL A 224 5.58 -22.90 15.22
C VAL A 224 6.43 -23.85 14.36
N GLY A 225 6.26 -25.15 14.58
CA GLY A 225 7.12 -26.21 14.05
C GLY A 225 8.16 -26.72 15.05
N VAL A 226 8.52 -25.91 16.06
CA VAL A 226 9.49 -26.29 17.10
C VAL A 226 8.83 -26.37 18.47
N ASP A 227 8.17 -25.28 18.91
CA ASP A 227 7.54 -25.18 20.22
C ASP A 227 6.07 -25.61 20.22
N VAL A 228 5.39 -25.45 19.08
CA VAL A 228 3.98 -25.83 18.83
C VAL A 228 3.90 -26.49 17.46
N SER A 229 3.27 -27.65 17.36
CA SER A 229 3.20 -28.36 16.07
C SER A 229 2.09 -27.81 15.16
N MET A 230 2.22 -28.01 13.85
CA MET A 230 1.14 -27.68 12.91
C MET A 230 -0.14 -28.49 13.19
N GLU A 231 0.01 -29.75 13.61
CA GLU A 231 -1.11 -30.64 13.95
C GLU A 231 -1.90 -30.13 15.17
N GLU A 232 -1.22 -29.51 16.14
CA GLU A 232 -1.87 -28.85 17.27
C GLU A 232 -2.67 -27.62 16.81
N LEU A 233 -2.11 -26.81 15.91
CA LEU A 233 -2.84 -25.65 15.36
C LEU A 233 -4.08 -26.07 14.56
N GLU A 234 -3.97 -27.08 13.70
CA GLU A 234 -5.09 -27.63 12.93
C GLU A 234 -6.24 -28.12 13.82
N LYS A 235 -5.91 -28.63 15.00
CA LYS A 235 -6.88 -29.18 15.94
C LYS A 235 -7.58 -28.09 16.75
N ASP A 236 -6.84 -27.06 17.15
CA ASP A 236 -7.32 -26.06 18.11
C ASP A 236 -7.92 -24.80 17.45
N TYR A 237 -7.66 -24.59 16.15
CA TYR A 237 -8.09 -23.43 15.37
C TYR A 237 -8.86 -23.85 14.12
N ASP A 238 -9.85 -23.04 13.72
CA ASP A 238 -10.68 -23.30 12.53
C ASP A 238 -9.96 -22.91 11.21
N ALA A 239 -8.96 -22.02 11.29
CA ALA A 239 -8.11 -21.63 10.16
C ALA A 239 -6.71 -21.20 10.63
N VAL A 240 -5.71 -21.36 9.76
CA VAL A 240 -4.31 -21.00 10.03
C VAL A 240 -3.76 -20.12 8.90
N LEU A 241 -3.15 -19.00 9.28
CA LEU A 241 -2.48 -18.06 8.37
C LEU A 241 -0.96 -18.09 8.58
N PHE A 242 -0.21 -18.36 7.51
CA PHE A 242 1.24 -18.19 7.46
C PHE A 242 1.58 -16.73 7.09
N ALA A 243 2.13 -15.99 8.04
CA ALA A 243 2.62 -14.62 7.90
C ALA A 243 4.08 -14.49 8.41
N ILE A 244 4.89 -15.55 8.25
CA ILE A 244 6.24 -15.69 8.80
C ILE A 244 7.31 -14.83 8.10
N GLY A 245 6.97 -14.23 6.95
CA GLY A 245 7.87 -13.40 6.16
C GLY A 245 9.10 -14.14 5.61
N ALA A 246 10.08 -13.37 5.15
CA ALA A 246 11.36 -13.87 4.65
C ALA A 246 12.51 -13.40 5.58
N MET A 247 12.51 -13.92 6.80
CA MET A 247 13.37 -13.48 7.91
C MET A 247 14.79 -14.09 7.89
N SER A 248 15.21 -14.77 6.84
CA SER A 248 16.59 -15.28 6.69
C SER A 248 17.32 -14.58 5.54
N GLY A 249 18.63 -14.37 5.68
CA GLY A 249 19.46 -13.76 4.64
C GLY A 249 20.24 -14.79 3.84
N ARG A 250 20.49 -14.52 2.56
CA ARG A 250 21.29 -15.41 1.71
C ARG A 250 22.79 -15.26 2.02
N SER A 251 23.47 -16.40 2.14
CA SER A 251 24.93 -16.44 2.20
C SER A 251 25.53 -16.07 0.85
N LEU A 252 26.78 -15.59 0.85
CA LEU A 252 27.49 -15.21 -0.36
C LEU A 252 27.90 -16.47 -1.15
N PRO A 253 27.37 -16.73 -2.36
CA PRO A 253 27.51 -18.02 -3.04
C PRO A 253 28.80 -18.08 -3.88
N ILE A 254 29.96 -17.87 -3.24
CA ILE A 254 31.29 -17.89 -3.86
C ILE A 254 32.26 -18.69 -2.98
N PRO A 255 33.41 -19.15 -3.51
CA PRO A 255 34.43 -19.81 -2.70
C PRO A 255 34.87 -18.95 -1.50
N GLY A 256 34.88 -19.55 -0.30
CA GLY A 256 35.21 -18.87 0.96
C GLY A 256 34.06 -18.02 1.55
N GLY A 257 32.90 -17.99 0.90
CA GLY A 257 31.71 -17.26 1.36
C GLY A 257 31.15 -17.74 2.71
N GLU A 258 31.58 -18.94 3.15
CA GLU A 258 31.29 -19.55 4.46
C GLU A 258 32.19 -19.06 5.60
N ALA A 259 33.12 -18.14 5.35
CA ALA A 259 33.97 -17.57 6.39
C ALA A 259 33.13 -16.96 7.53
N ALA A 260 33.61 -17.08 8.77
CA ALA A 260 32.81 -16.70 9.95
C ALA A 260 32.39 -15.21 9.95
N ASN A 261 33.19 -14.32 9.36
CA ASN A 261 32.91 -12.89 9.20
C ASN A 261 32.29 -12.52 7.85
N CYS A 262 31.71 -13.49 7.14
CA CYS A 262 30.77 -13.28 6.05
C CYS A 262 29.35 -13.47 6.59
N VAL A 263 28.67 -12.36 6.88
CA VAL A 263 27.32 -12.37 7.46
C VAL A 263 26.28 -11.95 6.43
N SER A 264 25.02 -12.29 6.65
CA SER A 264 23.95 -11.75 5.81
C SER A 264 23.48 -10.38 6.30
N GLY A 265 22.95 -9.55 5.40
CA GLY A 265 22.40 -8.24 5.74
C GLY A 265 21.23 -8.34 6.73
N VAL A 266 20.39 -9.36 6.59
CA VAL A 266 19.28 -9.63 7.52
C VAL A 266 19.80 -9.90 8.93
N ALA A 267 20.78 -10.80 9.08
CA ALA A 267 21.36 -11.13 10.38
C ALA A 267 22.10 -9.94 11.01
N PHE A 268 22.78 -9.12 10.20
CA PHE A 268 23.43 -7.89 10.65
C PHE A 268 22.42 -6.90 11.22
N LEU A 269 21.34 -6.61 10.48
CA LEU A 269 20.30 -5.66 10.89
C LEU A 269 19.48 -6.18 12.07
N GLU A 270 19.20 -7.49 12.12
CA GLU A 270 18.55 -8.13 13.26
C GLU A 270 19.37 -7.95 14.55
N ALA A 271 20.68 -8.21 14.48
CA ALA A 271 21.58 -8.02 15.62
C ALA A 271 21.68 -6.56 16.06
N TYR A 272 21.68 -5.62 15.12
CA TYR A 272 21.61 -4.19 15.41
C TYR A 272 20.31 -3.82 16.12
N ASN A 273 19.17 -4.21 15.55
CA ASN A 273 17.84 -3.82 16.03
C ASN A 273 17.48 -4.45 17.38
N GLN A 274 18.06 -5.61 17.71
CA GLN A 274 17.97 -6.21 19.04
C GLN A 274 18.94 -5.57 20.06
N GLY A 275 19.74 -4.58 19.65
CA GLY A 275 20.72 -3.90 20.50
C GLY A 275 21.95 -4.76 20.83
N ARG A 276 22.12 -5.91 20.16
CA ARG A 276 23.29 -6.78 20.33
C ARG A 276 24.52 -6.17 19.67
N LEU A 277 24.39 -5.69 18.43
CA LEU A 277 25.47 -5.08 17.65
C LEU A 277 25.60 -3.57 17.93
N LYS A 278 26.66 -3.17 18.65
CA LYS A 278 26.88 -1.77 19.10
C LYS A 278 28.06 -1.04 18.47
N HIS A 279 28.89 -1.74 17.71
CA HIS A 279 30.06 -1.21 17.00
C HIS A 279 30.45 -2.18 15.89
N ILE A 280 31.31 -1.75 14.97
CA ILE A 280 31.91 -2.60 13.94
C ILE A 280 33.44 -2.60 14.08
N THR A 281 34.14 -3.35 13.21
CA THR A 281 35.60 -3.43 13.19
C THR A 281 36.14 -3.30 11.78
N GLY A 282 37.28 -2.61 11.65
CA GLY A 282 37.99 -2.44 10.39
C GLY A 282 37.16 -1.87 9.24
N LYS A 283 37.46 -2.35 8.03
CA LYS A 283 36.72 -2.03 6.81
C LYS A 283 35.59 -3.03 6.61
N VAL A 284 34.38 -2.51 6.37
CA VAL A 284 33.17 -3.30 6.07
C VAL A 284 32.88 -3.22 4.58
N ILE A 285 32.68 -4.37 3.93
CA ILE A 285 32.20 -4.43 2.56
C ILE A 285 30.78 -5.01 2.56
N CYS A 286 29.81 -4.24 2.08
CA CYS A 286 28.45 -4.70 1.83
C CYS A 286 28.26 -4.99 0.34
N ILE A 287 27.58 -6.09 0.01
CA ILE A 287 27.31 -6.52 -1.36
C ILE A 287 25.79 -6.51 -1.55
N GLY A 288 25.29 -5.64 -2.43
CA GLY A 288 23.87 -5.50 -2.70
C GLY A 288 23.53 -4.16 -3.37
N GLY A 289 22.31 -4.04 -3.86
CA GLY A 289 21.85 -2.79 -4.50
C GLY A 289 20.46 -2.31 -4.08
N GLY A 290 19.75 -3.04 -3.21
CA GLY A 290 18.45 -2.64 -2.68
C GLY A 290 18.54 -2.01 -1.29
N ASP A 291 17.40 -1.62 -0.73
CA ASP A 291 17.31 -0.85 0.52
C ASP A 291 18.00 -1.54 1.70
N THR A 292 17.92 -2.88 1.80
CA THR A 292 18.64 -3.65 2.84
C THR A 292 20.15 -3.35 2.83
N SER A 293 20.75 -3.17 1.65
CA SER A 293 22.17 -2.88 1.54
C SER A 293 22.51 -1.46 1.95
N ILE A 294 21.60 -0.51 1.72
CA ILE A 294 21.73 0.88 2.16
C ILE A 294 21.59 0.97 3.70
N ASP A 295 20.60 0.28 4.28
CA ASP A 295 20.42 0.23 5.72
C ASP A 295 21.66 -0.37 6.42
N VAL A 296 22.22 -1.47 5.89
CA VAL A 296 23.46 -2.08 6.43
C VAL A 296 24.60 -1.07 6.47
N VAL A 297 24.86 -0.35 5.36
CA VAL A 297 26.01 0.56 5.29
C VAL A 297 25.80 1.84 6.10
N SER A 298 24.59 2.38 6.14
CA SER A 298 24.25 3.50 7.02
C SER A 298 24.37 3.13 8.49
N VAL A 299 23.86 1.96 8.90
CA VAL A 299 24.02 1.47 10.27
C VAL A 299 25.49 1.23 10.61
N ALA A 300 26.26 0.55 9.75
CA ALA A 300 27.68 0.34 9.97
C ALA A 300 28.45 1.67 10.13
N ARG A 301 28.10 2.66 9.30
CA ARG A 301 28.69 4.01 9.34
C ARG A 301 28.37 4.74 10.63
N ARG A 302 27.11 4.66 11.11
CA ARG A 302 26.64 5.28 12.36
C ARG A 302 27.17 4.59 13.61
N LEU A 303 27.30 3.26 13.61
CA LEU A 303 27.87 2.49 14.72
C LEU A 303 29.35 2.86 14.96
N GLY A 304 30.14 2.92 13.88
CA GLY A 304 31.56 3.25 13.94
C GLY A 304 32.45 2.12 14.47
N ASN A 305 33.75 2.36 14.37
CA ASN A 305 34.82 1.43 14.78
C ASN A 305 35.31 1.68 16.20
N ILE A 306 35.91 0.66 16.83
CA ILE A 306 36.64 0.79 18.10
C ILE A 306 38.06 0.21 17.98
N GLU A 307 39.04 0.79 18.69
CA GLU A 307 40.47 0.44 18.54
C GLU A 307 40.88 -0.88 19.21
N ASN A 308 40.25 -1.24 20.33
CA ASN A 308 40.63 -2.41 21.13
C ASN A 308 39.43 -3.35 21.30
N ILE A 309 39.32 -4.34 20.42
CA ILE A 309 38.24 -5.33 20.43
C ILE A 309 38.72 -6.61 21.11
N ALA A 310 37.97 -7.08 22.11
CA ALA A 310 38.16 -8.43 22.61
C ALA A 310 37.59 -9.41 21.59
N GLU A 311 38.21 -10.58 21.45
CA GLU A 311 37.82 -11.61 20.49
C GLU A 311 36.32 -12.01 20.55
N LYS A 312 35.69 -11.88 21.73
CA LYS A 312 34.26 -12.13 21.95
C LYS A 312 33.34 -11.01 21.46
N ASP A 313 33.87 -9.79 21.35
CA ASP A 313 33.13 -8.59 20.95
C ASP A 313 33.29 -8.32 19.44
N ARG A 314 33.64 -9.36 18.65
CA ARG A 314 33.70 -9.25 17.20
C ARG A 314 32.27 -9.30 16.62
N PRO A 315 31.95 -8.48 15.59
CA PRO A 315 30.62 -8.40 15.00
C PRO A 315 30.06 -9.76 14.60
N GLU A 316 30.87 -10.62 13.99
CA GLU A 316 30.45 -11.95 13.56
C GLU A 316 29.96 -12.85 14.70
N ARG A 317 30.59 -12.77 15.87
CA ARG A 317 30.20 -13.57 17.04
C ARG A 317 28.94 -13.03 17.68
N VAL A 318 28.79 -11.72 17.71
CA VAL A 318 27.57 -11.08 18.20
C VAL A 318 26.39 -11.36 17.31
N ILE A 319 26.59 -11.39 15.99
CA ILE A 319 25.54 -11.70 15.02
C ILE A 319 25.06 -13.16 15.16
N PHE A 320 25.97 -14.14 15.29
CA PHE A 320 25.62 -15.56 15.27
C PHE A 320 25.46 -16.23 16.65
N ASP A 321 26.21 -15.81 17.68
CA ASP A 321 26.21 -16.47 19.00
C ASP A 321 25.13 -15.91 19.95
N ASP A 322 24.29 -14.99 19.47
CA ASP A 322 23.22 -14.32 20.22
C ASP A 322 23.71 -13.62 21.50
N THR A 323 24.99 -13.23 21.50
CA THR A 323 25.64 -12.47 22.57
C THR A 323 25.65 -10.99 22.20
N ALA A 324 25.36 -10.11 23.17
CA ALA A 324 25.44 -8.67 22.93
C ALA A 324 26.87 -8.16 23.13
N HIS A 325 27.27 -7.12 22.40
CA HIS A 325 28.49 -6.38 22.72
C HIS A 325 28.42 -5.90 24.17
N ASP A 326 29.43 -6.26 24.97
CA ASP A 326 29.59 -5.73 26.31
C ASP A 326 29.69 -4.21 26.24
N VAL A 327 29.17 -3.53 27.27
CA VAL A 327 29.18 -2.07 27.35
C VAL A 327 30.62 -1.60 27.48
N VAL A 328 31.27 -1.35 26.34
CA VAL A 328 32.55 -0.63 26.29
C VAL A 328 32.23 0.87 26.26
N ASP A 329 31.63 1.37 27.35
CA ASP A 329 31.30 2.80 27.57
C ASP A 329 32.56 3.71 27.56
N THR A 330 33.75 3.12 27.45
CA THR A 330 35.04 3.79 27.57
C THR A 330 35.88 3.85 26.28
N SER A 331 35.45 3.23 25.19
CA SER A 331 36.21 3.28 23.91
C SER A 331 35.75 4.44 23.04
N LYS A 332 36.70 5.25 22.56
CA LYS A 332 36.40 6.29 21.55
C LYS A 332 35.94 5.61 20.27
N ARG A 333 34.69 5.89 19.86
CA ARG A 333 34.21 5.49 18.54
C ARG A 333 34.97 6.30 17.48
N LEU A 334 35.45 5.60 16.47
CA LEU A 334 36.07 6.16 15.28
C LEU A 334 35.12 6.00 14.09
N GLY A 335 35.30 6.81 13.05
CA GLY A 335 34.59 6.61 11.80
C GLY A 335 34.85 5.21 11.22
N ALA A 336 33.79 4.56 10.73
CA ALA A 336 33.87 3.31 9.99
C ALA A 336 34.29 3.56 8.52
N ASP A 337 35.17 2.71 7.97
CA ASP A 337 35.41 2.60 6.53
C ASP A 337 34.41 1.58 5.96
N VAL A 338 33.42 2.07 5.21
CA VAL A 338 32.30 1.26 4.71
C VAL A 338 32.19 1.42 3.20
N LEU A 339 32.24 0.28 2.50
CA LEU A 339 32.11 0.19 1.05
C LEU A 339 30.84 -0.60 0.69
N LEU A 340 29.95 0.01 -0.08
CA LEU A 340 28.86 -0.69 -0.76
C LEU A 340 29.29 -1.05 -2.18
N THR A 341 29.09 -2.31 -2.58
CA THR A 341 29.32 -2.78 -3.93
C THR A 341 28.04 -3.31 -4.55
N THR A 342 27.82 -2.97 -5.82
CA THR A 342 26.68 -3.45 -6.60
C THR A 342 27.12 -3.85 -8.01
N ARG A 343 26.33 -4.73 -8.63
CA ARG A 343 26.57 -5.19 -10.01
C ARG A 343 26.14 -4.16 -11.04
N SER A 344 25.08 -3.41 -10.77
CA SER A 344 24.57 -2.35 -11.65
C SER A 344 25.48 -1.12 -11.62
N THR A 345 25.26 -0.17 -12.52
CA THR A 345 25.74 1.19 -12.30
C THR A 345 25.07 1.80 -11.07
N VAL A 346 25.70 2.79 -10.44
CA VAL A 346 25.14 3.46 -9.25
C VAL A 346 23.79 4.13 -9.58
N GLU A 347 23.66 4.69 -10.79
CA GLU A 347 22.43 5.30 -11.29
C GLU A 347 21.27 4.31 -11.47
N ASN A 348 21.55 3.01 -11.65
CA ASN A 348 20.56 1.96 -11.85
C ASN A 348 20.45 1.03 -10.63
N MET A 349 20.80 1.52 -9.44
CA MET A 349 20.60 0.78 -8.21
C MET A 349 19.10 0.59 -7.91
N PRO A 350 18.67 -0.60 -7.46
CA PRO A 350 17.29 -0.83 -7.05
C PRO A 350 16.80 -0.01 -5.85
N ALA A 351 17.70 0.46 -4.98
CA ALA A 351 17.36 1.23 -3.79
C ALA A 351 16.76 2.60 -4.14
N ALA A 352 15.94 3.15 -3.25
CA ALA A 352 15.36 4.49 -3.44
C ALA A 352 16.45 5.57 -3.53
N GLN A 353 16.32 6.51 -4.48
CA GLN A 353 17.34 7.54 -4.72
C GLN A 353 17.64 8.39 -3.48
N GLU A 354 16.62 8.74 -2.70
CA GLU A 354 16.78 9.51 -1.46
C GLU A 354 17.65 8.76 -0.43
N GLU A 355 17.55 7.43 -0.37
CA GLU A 355 18.37 6.60 0.52
C GLU A 355 19.83 6.53 0.07
N ILE A 356 20.06 6.47 -1.25
CA ILE A 356 21.41 6.52 -1.84
C ILE A 356 22.06 7.87 -1.53
N ASP A 357 21.32 8.96 -1.68
CA ASP A 357 21.79 10.31 -1.40
C ASP A 357 22.14 10.50 0.08
N ASP A 358 21.32 9.94 1.00
CA ASP A 358 21.60 9.90 2.43
C ASP A 358 22.88 9.13 2.76
N ALA A 359 23.05 7.93 2.21
CA ALA A 359 24.25 7.12 2.45
C ALA A 359 25.53 7.84 1.99
N ASN A 360 25.49 8.48 0.81
CA ASN A 360 26.59 9.28 0.30
C ASN A 360 26.90 10.48 1.21
N ARG A 361 25.86 11.18 1.70
CA ARG A 361 26.00 12.31 2.64
C ARG A 361 26.66 11.91 3.96
N GLU A 362 26.35 10.71 4.45
CA GLU A 362 26.93 10.10 5.65
C GLU A 362 28.39 9.64 5.45
N GLY A 363 28.89 9.67 4.21
CA GLY A 363 30.27 9.32 3.84
C GLY A 363 30.46 7.83 3.52
N VAL A 364 29.43 7.12 3.09
CA VAL A 364 29.54 5.76 2.55
C VAL A 364 30.12 5.82 1.14
N GLU A 365 31.09 4.96 0.85
CA GLU A 365 31.60 4.79 -0.52
C GLU A 365 30.72 3.78 -1.26
N ILE A 366 30.19 4.15 -2.44
CA ILE A 366 29.39 3.25 -3.28
C ILE A 366 30.13 3.01 -4.60
N GLN A 367 30.41 1.75 -4.91
CA GLN A 367 31.02 1.34 -6.19
C GLN A 367 30.10 0.41 -6.96
N GLY A 368 29.66 0.86 -8.15
CA GLY A 368 28.93 0.04 -9.11
C GLY A 368 29.84 -0.84 -9.97
N GLN A 369 29.21 -1.70 -10.77
CA GLN A 369 29.86 -2.56 -11.76
C GLN A 369 30.95 -3.47 -11.16
N LEU A 370 30.63 -4.07 -10.01
CA LEU A 370 31.51 -4.99 -9.31
C LEU A 370 30.81 -6.30 -9.01
N GLN A 371 31.54 -7.40 -9.19
CA GLN A 371 31.10 -8.73 -8.81
C GLN A 371 32.14 -9.39 -7.89
N PRO A 372 31.72 -9.97 -6.75
CA PRO A 372 32.62 -10.76 -5.92
C PRO A 372 32.92 -12.11 -6.57
N VAL A 373 34.18 -12.54 -6.51
CA VAL A 373 34.69 -13.77 -7.13
C VAL A 373 35.08 -14.80 -6.08
N GLU A 374 35.78 -14.38 -5.04
CA GLU A 374 36.32 -15.26 -3.99
C GLU A 374 36.53 -14.46 -2.70
N VAL A 375 36.26 -15.08 -1.56
CA VAL A 375 36.65 -14.54 -0.25
C VAL A 375 38.05 -15.06 0.08
N VAL A 376 39.00 -14.14 0.26
CA VAL A 376 40.37 -14.47 0.66
C VAL A 376 40.40 -14.64 2.17
N THR A 377 40.79 -15.81 2.65
CA THR A 377 40.80 -16.17 4.06
C THR A 377 42.21 -16.32 4.64
N ASP A 378 42.35 -16.13 5.95
CA ASP A 378 43.57 -16.41 6.69
C ASP A 378 43.73 -17.91 7.03
N GLY A 379 44.82 -18.26 7.72
CA GLY A 379 45.09 -19.64 8.14
C GLY A 379 44.06 -20.24 9.11
N ASN A 380 43.14 -19.44 9.65
CA ASN A 380 42.04 -19.87 10.52
C ASN A 380 40.69 -19.87 9.81
N GLY A 381 40.64 -19.57 8.50
CA GLY A 381 39.40 -19.52 7.72
C GLY A 381 38.60 -18.23 7.89
N ARG A 382 39.17 -17.16 8.46
CA ARG A 382 38.51 -15.85 8.56
C ARG A 382 38.82 -15.01 7.33
N ALA A 383 37.82 -14.31 6.78
CA ALA A 383 38.02 -13.40 5.66
C ALA A 383 38.94 -12.24 6.03
N VAL A 384 39.90 -11.94 5.14
CA VAL A 384 40.84 -10.81 5.24
C VAL A 384 40.78 -9.90 4.01
N ALA A 385 40.25 -10.39 2.89
CA ALA A 385 39.96 -9.59 1.71
C ALA A 385 38.83 -10.21 0.89
N LEU A 386 38.19 -9.41 0.05
CA LEU A 386 37.23 -9.85 -0.95
C LEU A 386 37.80 -9.60 -2.34
N ARG A 387 37.96 -10.66 -3.13
CA ARG A 387 38.36 -10.56 -4.54
C ARG A 387 37.18 -10.16 -5.38
N MET A 388 37.34 -9.06 -6.11
CA MET A 388 36.32 -8.49 -7.00
C MET A 388 36.79 -8.51 -8.44
N ILE A 389 35.84 -8.53 -9.38
CA ILE A 389 36.07 -8.30 -10.81
C ILE A 389 35.19 -7.15 -11.28
N ARG A 390 35.70 -6.34 -12.22
CA ARG A 390 34.92 -5.27 -12.85
C ARG A 390 33.93 -5.85 -13.85
N LEU A 391 32.77 -5.23 -13.95
CA LEU A 391 31.73 -5.57 -14.92
C LEU A 391 31.64 -4.48 -16.00
N GLU A 392 31.20 -4.87 -17.19
CA GLU A 392 30.73 -3.93 -18.21
C GLU A 392 29.46 -3.19 -17.72
N GLU A 393 29.00 -2.19 -18.49
CA GLU A 393 27.78 -1.42 -18.17
C GLU A 393 26.51 -2.27 -18.03
N ASP A 394 26.50 -3.46 -18.64
CA ASP A 394 25.37 -4.40 -18.54
C ASP A 394 25.21 -5.05 -17.15
N GLY A 395 26.17 -4.85 -16.24
CA GLY A 395 26.16 -5.41 -14.88
C GLY A 395 26.23 -6.94 -14.80
N SER A 396 26.63 -7.60 -15.89
CA SER A 396 26.64 -9.05 -16.00
C SER A 396 27.86 -9.65 -16.69
N THR A 397 28.53 -8.90 -17.55
CA THR A 397 29.70 -9.34 -18.30
C THR A 397 30.98 -8.94 -17.55
N PRO A 398 31.78 -9.90 -17.04
CA PRO A 398 33.03 -9.59 -16.36
C PRO A 398 34.13 -9.14 -17.34
N ILE A 399 34.92 -8.17 -16.93
CA ILE A 399 36.08 -7.69 -17.68
C ILE A 399 37.28 -8.56 -17.28
N GLU A 400 37.69 -9.47 -18.15
CA GLU A 400 38.81 -10.39 -17.88
C GLU A 400 40.12 -9.64 -17.54
N GLY A 401 40.84 -10.10 -16.52
CA GLY A 401 42.10 -9.48 -16.09
C GLY A 401 41.93 -8.22 -15.23
N SER A 402 40.70 -7.88 -14.86
CA SER A 402 40.39 -6.74 -13.97
C SER A 402 40.24 -7.14 -12.50
N GLU A 403 40.66 -8.35 -12.12
CA GLU A 403 40.54 -8.84 -10.76
C GLU A 403 41.45 -8.09 -9.78
N PHE A 404 40.91 -7.77 -8.61
CA PHE A 404 41.66 -7.12 -7.53
C PHE A 404 41.08 -7.49 -6.17
N ASP A 405 41.91 -7.40 -5.13
CA ASP A 405 41.53 -7.74 -3.76
C ASP A 405 41.27 -6.45 -2.96
N ILE A 406 40.16 -6.42 -2.22
CA ILE A 406 39.82 -5.34 -1.28
C ILE A 406 39.97 -5.89 0.14
N GLU A 407 40.95 -5.41 0.90
CA GLU A 407 41.16 -5.80 2.29
C GLU A 407 39.96 -5.39 3.16
N CYS A 408 39.46 -6.32 3.98
CA CYS A 408 38.30 -6.07 4.84
C CYS A 408 38.30 -6.96 6.09
N GLU A 409 37.55 -6.51 7.09
CA GLU A 409 37.37 -7.25 8.34
C GLU A 409 35.96 -7.84 8.50
N LEU A 410 34.98 -7.33 7.75
CA LEU A 410 33.60 -7.83 7.75
C LEU A 410 33.03 -7.74 6.34
N ILE A 411 32.41 -8.83 5.88
CA ILE A 411 31.69 -8.89 4.61
C ILE A 411 30.21 -9.10 4.94
N VAL A 412 29.34 -8.25 4.38
CA VAL A 412 27.89 -8.33 4.56
C VAL A 412 27.22 -8.61 3.22
N SER A 413 26.53 -9.74 3.12
CA SER A 413 25.80 -10.14 1.93
C SER A 413 24.33 -9.70 2.02
N ALA A 414 23.96 -8.67 1.26
CA ALA A 414 22.60 -8.13 1.16
C ALA A 414 21.99 -8.44 -0.23
N ILE A 415 22.14 -9.70 -0.67
CA ILE A 415 21.77 -10.16 -2.02
C ILE A 415 20.41 -10.88 -2.09
N GLY A 416 19.68 -10.92 -0.99
CA GLY A 416 18.32 -11.47 -0.95
C GLY A 416 17.96 -12.11 0.38
N GLN A 417 16.66 -12.39 0.49
CA GLN A 417 16.02 -12.97 1.66
C GLN A 417 15.48 -14.37 1.36
N GLY A 418 15.19 -15.11 2.42
CA GLY A 418 14.60 -16.45 2.40
C GLY A 418 13.70 -16.68 3.61
N VAL A 419 12.97 -17.78 3.57
CA VAL A 419 12.07 -18.18 4.66
C VAL A 419 12.78 -19.12 5.62
N ASP A 420 12.53 -18.96 6.91
CA ASP A 420 12.96 -19.87 7.96
C ASP A 420 11.92 -20.99 8.09
N ALA A 421 12.19 -22.13 7.44
CA ALA A 421 11.29 -23.29 7.40
C ALA A 421 11.55 -24.32 8.51
N GLU A 422 12.43 -24.02 9.46
CA GLU A 422 12.83 -24.97 10.50
C GLU A 422 11.62 -25.42 11.34
N GLY A 423 11.44 -26.75 11.43
CA GLY A 423 10.36 -27.38 12.18
C GLY A 423 9.03 -27.48 11.43
N MET A 424 8.91 -26.88 10.25
CA MET A 424 7.71 -26.96 9.42
C MET A 424 7.81 -28.11 8.42
N ASP A 425 6.65 -28.65 8.00
CA ASP A 425 6.58 -29.69 6.97
C ASP A 425 6.97 -29.10 5.59
N ASP A 426 7.95 -29.72 4.94
CA ASP A 426 8.39 -29.39 3.58
C ASP A 426 7.23 -29.32 2.58
N SER A 427 6.11 -30.01 2.83
CA SER A 427 4.92 -30.00 1.97
C SER A 427 4.21 -28.64 1.85
N PHE A 428 4.54 -27.67 2.70
CA PHE A 428 4.06 -26.29 2.57
C PHE A 428 4.91 -25.44 1.62
N PHE A 429 6.16 -25.83 1.38
CA PHE A 429 7.13 -25.03 0.63
C PHE A 429 7.33 -25.54 -0.79
N ASN A 430 7.47 -24.62 -1.74
CA ASN A 430 7.84 -24.93 -3.11
C ASN A 430 9.36 -25.10 -3.24
N GLU A 431 9.83 -25.45 -4.44
CA GLU A 431 11.26 -25.68 -4.73
C GLU A 431 12.16 -24.45 -4.47
N ARG A 432 11.57 -23.26 -4.31
CA ARG A 432 12.28 -22.01 -4.02
C ARG A 432 12.29 -21.67 -2.52
N GLY A 433 11.67 -22.49 -1.68
CA GLY A 433 11.57 -22.27 -0.23
C GLY A 433 10.51 -21.23 0.17
N PHE A 434 9.53 -20.96 -0.70
CA PHE A 434 8.40 -20.06 -0.44
C PHE A 434 7.08 -20.86 -0.41
N ILE A 435 5.99 -20.25 0.04
CA ILE A 435 4.67 -20.90 0.05
C ILE A 435 3.84 -20.36 -1.13
N ASP A 436 3.32 -21.26 -1.95
CA ASP A 436 2.43 -20.89 -3.06
C ASP A 436 1.04 -20.50 -2.56
N ALA A 437 0.41 -19.54 -3.24
CA ALA A 437 -0.90 -19.00 -2.90
C ALA A 437 -1.80 -18.96 -4.14
N ASP A 438 -3.09 -19.25 -3.98
CA ASP A 438 -4.08 -18.96 -5.02
C ASP A 438 -4.49 -17.47 -5.04
N LYS A 439 -5.49 -17.11 -5.85
CA LYS A 439 -5.96 -15.71 -5.96
C LYS A 439 -6.60 -15.17 -4.68
N ASN A 440 -6.97 -16.05 -3.76
CA ASN A 440 -7.59 -15.77 -2.47
C ASN A 440 -6.61 -16.02 -1.31
N PHE A 441 -5.33 -16.16 -1.62
CA PHE A 441 -4.28 -16.42 -0.65
C PHE A 441 -4.46 -17.71 0.17
N GLN A 442 -5.27 -18.65 -0.33
CA GLN A 442 -5.35 -20.00 0.20
C GLN A 442 -4.22 -20.85 -0.37
N ILE A 443 -3.60 -21.67 0.48
CA ILE A 443 -2.54 -22.57 0.04
C ILE A 443 -3.15 -23.67 -0.84
N PRO A 444 -2.67 -23.87 -2.09
CA PRO A 444 -3.24 -24.85 -3.00
C PRO A 444 -3.31 -26.26 -2.38
N ASN A 445 -4.48 -26.89 -2.48
CA ASN A 445 -4.77 -28.24 -1.95
C ASN A 445 -4.68 -28.37 -0.42
N LYS A 446 -4.65 -27.27 0.33
CA LYS A 446 -4.67 -27.27 1.80
C LYS A 446 -5.79 -26.36 2.34
N PRO A 447 -7.07 -26.82 2.31
CA PRO A 447 -8.19 -26.04 2.83
C PRO A 447 -8.00 -25.67 4.31
N GLY A 448 -8.36 -24.44 4.68
CA GLY A 448 -8.15 -23.91 6.04
C GLY A 448 -6.76 -23.31 6.28
N PHE A 449 -5.84 -23.45 5.32
CA PHE A 449 -4.53 -22.83 5.36
C PHE A 449 -4.38 -21.69 4.37
N PHE A 450 -3.88 -20.58 4.87
CA PHE A 450 -3.73 -19.35 4.11
C PHE A 450 -2.32 -18.80 4.29
N VAL A 451 -1.90 -17.89 3.41
CA VAL A 451 -0.55 -17.33 3.41
C VAL A 451 -0.55 -15.88 2.94
N CYS A 452 0.23 -15.00 3.58
CA CYS A 452 0.44 -13.64 3.07
C CYS A 452 1.83 -13.09 3.42
N GLY A 453 2.24 -12.05 2.71
CA GLY A 453 3.52 -11.35 2.90
C GLY A 453 4.70 -12.04 2.21
N ASP A 454 5.90 -11.75 2.70
CA ASP A 454 7.15 -12.11 2.02
C ASP A 454 7.41 -13.63 1.93
N VAL A 455 6.69 -14.43 2.72
CA VAL A 455 6.71 -15.90 2.62
C VAL A 455 6.14 -16.40 1.29
N VAL A 456 5.30 -15.61 0.62
CA VAL A 456 4.86 -15.88 -0.77
C VAL A 456 5.94 -15.44 -1.75
N ARG A 457 6.38 -14.19 -1.61
CA ARG A 457 7.45 -13.57 -2.39
C ARG A 457 7.87 -12.26 -1.72
N PRO A 458 9.18 -12.06 -1.42
CA PRO A 458 9.66 -10.82 -0.82
C PRO A 458 9.27 -9.59 -1.64
N HIS A 459 8.66 -8.61 -1.00
CA HIS A 459 8.22 -7.36 -1.62
C HIS A 459 8.11 -6.24 -0.57
N LEU A 460 7.37 -5.18 -0.90
CA LEU A 460 7.08 -4.07 -0.01
C LEU A 460 6.19 -4.48 1.17
N LEU A 461 6.38 -3.81 2.31
CA LEU A 461 5.49 -3.93 3.48
C LEU A 461 4.02 -3.69 3.11
N THR A 462 3.77 -2.71 2.24
CA THR A 462 2.43 -2.38 1.76
C THR A 462 1.77 -3.52 0.98
N THR A 463 2.56 -4.35 0.28
CA THR A 463 2.07 -5.56 -0.36
C THR A 463 1.64 -6.58 0.66
N ALA A 464 2.42 -6.82 1.73
CA ALA A 464 2.01 -7.72 2.79
C ALA A 464 0.71 -7.28 3.48
N ILE A 465 0.53 -5.98 3.68
CA ILE A 465 -0.70 -5.38 4.23
C ILE A 465 -1.90 -5.61 3.29
N GLY A 466 -1.75 -5.34 1.98
CA GLY A 466 -2.84 -5.54 1.03
C GLY A 466 -3.24 -7.01 0.90
N GLN A 467 -2.26 -7.91 0.84
CA GLN A 467 -2.51 -9.36 0.86
C GLN A 467 -3.23 -9.80 2.14
N ALA A 468 -2.90 -9.19 3.29
CA ALA A 468 -3.56 -9.48 4.56
C ALA A 468 -5.02 -9.01 4.62
N GLY A 469 -5.37 -7.92 3.93
CA GLY A 469 -6.77 -7.53 3.74
C GLY A 469 -7.55 -8.60 2.96
N ILE A 470 -6.99 -9.04 1.83
CA ILE A 470 -7.59 -10.09 0.99
C ILE A 470 -7.74 -11.40 1.76
N VAL A 471 -6.69 -11.83 2.48
CA VAL A 471 -6.70 -13.10 3.18
C VAL A 471 -7.71 -13.12 4.34
N ALA A 472 -7.95 -11.96 4.99
CA ALA A 472 -8.98 -11.85 6.03
C ALA A 472 -10.38 -12.09 5.45
N ASP A 473 -10.72 -11.48 4.31
CA ASP A 473 -11.98 -11.76 3.59
C ASP A 473 -12.10 -13.25 3.22
N SER A 474 -11.00 -13.83 2.73
CA SER A 474 -10.97 -15.23 2.30
C SER A 474 -11.12 -16.22 3.46
N ILE A 475 -10.51 -15.92 4.61
CA ILE A 475 -10.70 -16.69 5.85
C ILE A 475 -12.15 -16.54 6.33
N ASP A 476 -12.72 -15.34 6.34
CA ASP A 476 -14.12 -15.12 6.73
C ASP A 476 -15.10 -15.92 5.86
N ASP A 477 -14.97 -15.83 4.53
CA ASP A 477 -15.79 -16.59 3.60
C ASP A 477 -15.63 -18.12 3.83
N TYR A 478 -14.41 -18.60 4.07
CA TYR A 478 -14.14 -20.01 4.37
C TYR A 478 -14.82 -20.46 5.66
N LEU A 479 -14.69 -19.68 6.73
CA LEU A 479 -15.25 -19.98 8.05
C LEU A 479 -16.79 -19.92 8.09
N ALA A 480 -17.38 -19.04 7.26
CA ALA A 480 -18.82 -18.95 7.05
C ALA A 480 -19.37 -20.08 6.15
N GLY A 481 -18.51 -20.82 5.46
CA GLY A 481 -18.91 -21.84 4.48
C GLY A 481 -19.42 -21.24 3.16
N ASN A 482 -19.04 -19.99 2.88
CA ASN A 482 -19.34 -19.31 1.62
C ASN A 482 -18.36 -19.75 0.53
N ASN A 483 -18.80 -19.65 -0.73
CA ASN A 483 -17.86 -19.74 -1.85
C ASN A 483 -17.01 -18.47 -1.90
N GLN A 484 -15.72 -18.62 -2.15
CA GLN A 484 -14.80 -17.51 -2.34
C GLN A 484 -15.31 -16.60 -3.48
N LYS A 485 -15.48 -15.32 -3.17
CA LYS A 485 -15.95 -14.33 -4.14
C LYS A 485 -14.93 -14.14 -5.26
N ALA A 486 -15.41 -13.85 -6.46
CA ALA A 486 -14.52 -13.38 -7.51
C ALA A 486 -13.96 -12.02 -7.12
N ARG A 487 -12.63 -11.87 -7.10
CA ARG A 487 -11.99 -10.58 -6.82
C ARG A 487 -12.28 -9.59 -7.95
N ASN A 488 -12.42 -8.33 -7.57
CA ASN A 488 -12.65 -7.23 -8.50
C ASN A 488 -11.42 -7.01 -9.41
N LYS A 489 -11.62 -6.33 -10.55
CA LYS A 489 -10.52 -6.05 -11.48
C LYS A 489 -9.56 -5.02 -10.91
N VAL A 490 -10.11 -3.99 -10.31
CA VAL A 490 -9.42 -3.12 -9.36
C VAL A 490 -9.77 -3.68 -8.00
N ASP A 491 -8.83 -3.87 -7.09
CA ASP A 491 -9.08 -4.55 -5.82
C ASP A 491 -8.51 -3.76 -4.64
N VAL A 492 -9.13 -2.61 -4.38
CA VAL A 492 -8.74 -1.63 -3.37
C VAL A 492 -9.97 -1.15 -2.59
N HIS A 493 -9.78 -0.34 -1.55
CA HIS A 493 -10.88 0.29 -0.83
C HIS A 493 -11.45 1.47 -1.64
N TYR A 494 -12.77 1.53 -1.75
CA TYR A 494 -13.49 2.51 -2.55
C TYR A 494 -14.25 3.53 -1.71
N PHE A 495 -14.60 4.64 -2.37
CA PHE A 495 -15.70 5.48 -1.90
C PHE A 495 -17.02 4.80 -2.28
N ASP A 496 -17.92 4.65 -1.32
CA ASP A 496 -19.28 4.16 -1.54
C ASP A 496 -20.29 5.28 -1.25
N LEU A 497 -21.05 5.68 -2.28
CA LEU A 497 -22.05 6.73 -2.15
C LEU A 497 -23.23 6.32 -1.26
N MET A 498 -23.64 5.06 -1.30
CA MET A 498 -24.77 4.58 -0.50
C MET A 498 -24.43 4.61 0.99
N ASP A 499 -23.23 4.15 1.36
CA ASP A 499 -22.74 4.27 2.74
C ASP A 499 -22.67 5.73 3.17
N LYS A 500 -22.19 6.61 2.29
CA LYS A 500 -22.15 8.05 2.59
C LYS A 500 -23.54 8.68 2.72
N LEU A 501 -24.51 8.27 1.91
CA LEU A 501 -25.89 8.73 2.04
C LEU A 501 -26.53 8.23 3.33
N ASN A 502 -26.29 6.96 3.70
CA ASN A 502 -26.74 6.40 4.98
C ASN A 502 -26.19 7.18 6.17
N GLU A 503 -24.91 7.54 6.14
CA GLU A 503 -24.25 8.32 7.21
C GLU A 503 -24.94 9.69 7.45
N TRP A 504 -25.57 10.26 6.43
CA TRP A 504 -26.22 11.58 6.48
C TRP A 504 -27.76 11.50 6.56
N ASP A 505 -28.34 10.33 6.82
CA ASP A 505 -29.79 10.10 6.80
C ASP A 505 -30.44 10.44 5.43
N LEU A 506 -29.69 10.29 4.35
CA LEU A 506 -30.08 10.59 2.96
C LEU A 506 -30.26 9.33 2.10
N ALA A 507 -30.36 8.17 2.73
CA ALA A 507 -30.55 6.89 2.05
C ALA A 507 -31.79 6.90 1.14
N PRO A 508 -31.69 6.40 -0.10
CA PRO A 508 -32.87 6.18 -0.93
C PRO A 508 -33.90 5.29 -0.23
N THR A 509 -35.18 5.54 -0.49
CA THR A 509 -36.27 4.70 0.03
C THR A 509 -36.22 3.28 -0.55
N GLU A 510 -36.79 2.29 0.12
CA GLU A 510 -36.89 0.94 -0.46
C GLU A 510 -37.78 0.92 -1.71
N TYR A 511 -37.34 0.20 -2.75
CA TYR A 511 -38.14 -0.01 -3.95
C TYR A 511 -39.26 -1.05 -3.70
N ASP A 512 -40.52 -0.61 -3.81
CA ASP A 512 -41.69 -1.50 -3.75
C ASP A 512 -41.90 -2.21 -5.10
N LYS A 513 -41.50 -3.48 -5.16
CA LYS A 513 -41.61 -4.35 -6.34
C LYS A 513 -43.05 -4.59 -6.82
N GLY A 514 -44.08 -4.19 -6.06
CA GLY A 514 -45.49 -4.36 -6.41
C GLY A 514 -46.22 -3.06 -6.81
N ALA A 515 -45.61 -1.90 -6.62
CA ALA A 515 -46.20 -0.61 -6.97
C ALA A 515 -46.00 -0.28 -8.47
N LEU A 516 -46.84 0.62 -9.00
CA LEU A 516 -46.55 1.27 -10.28
C LEU A 516 -45.25 2.08 -10.09
N ALA A 517 -44.16 1.62 -10.70
CA ALA A 517 -42.88 2.30 -10.62
C ALA A 517 -43.03 3.73 -11.15
N ALA A 518 -42.67 4.72 -10.32
CA ALA A 518 -42.44 6.06 -10.81
C ALA A 518 -41.29 6.02 -11.84
N ALA A 519 -41.29 6.97 -12.77
CA ALA A 519 -40.12 7.15 -13.62
C ALA A 519 -38.92 7.43 -12.71
N THR A 520 -37.79 6.76 -12.97
CA THR A 520 -36.68 6.74 -12.02
C THR A 520 -36.28 8.15 -11.67
N ASP A 521 -36.13 9.07 -12.64
CA ASP A 521 -35.79 10.50 -12.48
C ASP A 521 -36.51 11.28 -11.37
N SER A 522 -37.68 10.82 -10.90
CA SER A 522 -38.44 11.45 -9.81
C SER A 522 -38.62 10.57 -8.57
N ALA A 523 -38.10 9.35 -8.60
CA ALA A 523 -38.21 8.36 -7.55
C ALA A 523 -37.21 8.61 -6.41
N GLU A 524 -37.68 8.46 -5.18
CA GLU A 524 -36.86 8.55 -3.96
C GLU A 524 -36.07 7.25 -3.67
N TYR A 525 -36.35 6.16 -4.40
CA TYR A 525 -35.71 4.84 -4.19
C TYR A 525 -34.44 4.60 -5.02
N ALA A 526 -34.00 5.58 -5.81
CA ALA A 526 -32.80 5.47 -6.63
C ALA A 526 -32.01 6.79 -6.61
N VAL A 527 -30.68 6.69 -6.68
CA VAL A 527 -29.82 7.83 -6.95
C VAL A 527 -29.74 8.01 -8.46
N HIS A 528 -30.27 9.12 -8.96
CA HIS A 528 -30.28 9.37 -10.40
C HIS A 528 -28.89 9.65 -10.91
N ASN A 529 -28.62 9.14 -12.11
CA ASN A 529 -27.47 9.52 -12.91
C ASN A 529 -26.14 9.18 -12.25
N TYR A 530 -26.14 8.27 -11.30
CA TYR A 530 -24.94 7.81 -10.63
C TYR A 530 -24.60 6.40 -11.10
N GLU A 531 -23.33 6.18 -11.42
CA GLU A 531 -22.78 4.86 -11.67
C GLU A 531 -21.48 4.73 -10.89
N ASP A 532 -21.31 3.61 -10.20
CA ASP A 532 -20.02 3.26 -9.61
C ASP A 532 -19.28 2.26 -10.51
N ARG A 533 -18.09 2.64 -10.95
CA ARG A 533 -17.15 1.78 -11.70
C ARG A 533 -15.82 1.60 -10.97
N SER A 534 -15.74 2.02 -9.71
CA SER A 534 -14.48 2.00 -8.95
C SER A 534 -13.85 0.60 -8.88
N PHE A 535 -14.67 -0.45 -8.83
CA PHE A 535 -14.25 -1.86 -8.84
C PHE A 535 -13.71 -2.37 -10.20
N ALA A 536 -13.93 -1.63 -11.29
CA ALA A 536 -13.67 -2.09 -12.66
C ALA A 536 -12.69 -1.21 -13.44
N SER A 537 -12.61 0.08 -13.12
CA SER A 537 -11.78 1.03 -13.86
C SER A 537 -10.99 1.98 -12.96
N ILE A 538 -9.78 2.27 -13.43
CA ILE A 538 -8.92 3.34 -12.92
C ILE A 538 -8.99 4.48 -13.95
N ILE A 539 -9.23 5.70 -13.48
CA ILE A 539 -9.37 6.85 -14.37
C ILE A 539 -8.00 7.41 -14.82
N PRO A 540 -7.72 7.47 -16.14
CA PRO A 540 -6.47 8.03 -16.65
C PRO A 540 -6.52 9.56 -16.71
N HIS A 541 -5.36 10.22 -16.68
CA HIS A 541 -5.25 11.67 -16.85
C HIS A 541 -5.89 12.19 -18.15
N THR A 542 -5.97 11.37 -19.20
CA THR A 542 -6.57 11.74 -20.49
C THR A 542 -8.09 11.95 -20.41
N GLU A 543 -8.74 11.48 -19.35
CA GLU A 543 -10.16 11.71 -19.06
C GLU A 543 -10.39 12.94 -18.17
N LEU A 544 -9.32 13.59 -17.69
CA LEU A 544 -9.40 14.79 -16.85
C LEU A 544 -9.23 16.06 -17.68
N PHE A 545 -9.95 17.12 -17.30
CA PHE A 545 -9.67 18.47 -17.81
C PHE A 545 -8.53 19.12 -17.01
N LEU A 546 -7.29 18.79 -17.36
CA LEU A 546 -6.08 19.21 -16.63
C LEU A 546 -5.90 20.74 -16.59
N GLY A 547 -6.42 21.48 -17.57
CA GLY A 547 -6.35 22.95 -17.62
C GLY A 547 -7.11 23.67 -16.51
N HIS A 548 -7.85 22.93 -15.67
CA HIS A 548 -8.45 23.48 -14.46
C HIS A 548 -7.45 23.65 -13.31
N PHE A 549 -6.38 22.85 -13.29
CA PHE A 549 -5.45 22.80 -12.17
C PHE A 549 -4.26 23.73 -12.42
N ASP A 550 -4.03 24.65 -11.49
CA ASP A 550 -2.86 25.52 -11.50
C ASP A 550 -1.59 24.75 -11.09
N ASN A 551 -0.44 25.30 -11.46
CA ASN A 551 0.86 24.79 -11.01
C ASN A 551 1.12 25.29 -9.58
N GLU A 552 1.27 24.36 -8.64
CA GLU A 552 1.54 24.56 -7.22
C GLU A 552 2.70 23.65 -6.78
N GLU A 553 3.80 24.28 -6.36
CA GLU A 553 4.99 23.57 -5.87
C GLU A 553 4.64 22.56 -4.76
N ARG A 554 5.23 21.37 -4.84
CA ARG A 554 5.04 20.35 -3.80
C ARG A 554 5.61 20.86 -2.50
N ASN A 555 4.82 20.77 -1.43
CA ASN A 555 5.38 20.89 -0.10
C ASN A 555 6.19 19.62 0.12
N ALA A 556 7.51 19.66 -0.04
CA ALA A 556 8.35 18.50 0.22
C ALA A 556 8.63 18.39 1.73
N ARG A 557 8.62 17.17 2.27
CA ARG A 557 8.99 16.96 3.67
C ARG A 557 10.40 17.44 3.94
N ASN A 558 10.60 18.00 5.12
CA ASN A 558 11.94 18.38 5.58
C ASN A 558 12.66 17.16 6.17
N HIS A 559 13.99 17.16 6.05
CA HIS A 559 14.85 16.10 6.58
C HIS A 559 15.85 16.70 7.59
N LYS A 560 16.08 15.99 8.68
CA LYS A 560 17.24 16.21 9.53
C LYS A 560 18.47 15.64 8.82
N THR A 561 19.34 16.53 8.34
CA THR A 561 20.53 16.13 7.61
C THR A 561 21.59 15.55 8.55
N VAL A 562 22.04 14.34 8.24
CA VAL A 562 23.20 13.70 8.86
C VAL A 562 24.33 13.68 7.83
N ASP A 563 25.51 14.13 8.25
CA ASP A 563 26.70 14.23 7.41
C ASP A 563 27.90 13.54 8.06
N VAL A 564 29.03 13.56 7.37
CA VAL A 564 30.29 12.93 7.82
C VAL A 564 30.74 13.42 9.20
N ASP A 565 30.41 14.66 9.58
CA ASP A 565 30.85 15.28 10.83
C ASP A 565 29.96 14.90 12.02
N ASN A 566 28.70 14.52 11.79
CA ASN A 566 27.72 14.21 12.83
C ASN A 566 27.07 12.82 12.74
N VAL A 567 27.50 11.96 11.83
CA VAL A 567 26.95 10.60 11.64
C VAL A 567 27.21 9.64 12.80
N LEU A 568 28.34 9.80 13.49
CA LEU A 568 28.79 8.83 14.47
C LEU A 568 27.90 8.82 15.72
N GLY A 569 27.22 7.70 15.97
CA GLY A 569 26.28 7.52 17.06
C GLY A 569 24.96 8.28 16.89
N ASN A 570 24.73 8.89 15.73
CA ASN A 570 23.47 9.55 15.43
C ASN A 570 22.46 8.51 14.93
N PHE A 571 21.37 8.37 15.64
CA PHE A 571 20.23 7.52 15.30
C PHE A 571 18.92 8.29 15.45
N GLU A 572 18.97 9.62 15.35
CA GLU A 572 17.77 10.43 15.34
C GLU A 572 16.94 10.18 14.08
N GLU A 573 15.61 10.21 14.25
CA GLU A 573 14.67 10.14 13.14
C GLU A 573 14.97 11.19 12.08
N ARG A 574 15.03 10.75 10.81
CA ARG A 574 15.42 11.59 9.68
C ARG A 574 14.30 12.52 9.20
N LEU A 575 13.06 12.05 9.19
CA LEU A 575 11.93 12.78 8.61
C LEU A 575 11.35 13.77 9.61
N ILE A 576 11.04 14.97 9.13
CA ILE A 576 10.24 15.95 9.86
C ILE A 576 8.84 15.89 9.26
N GLY A 577 7.90 15.35 10.04
CA GLY A 577 6.49 15.23 9.65
C GLY A 577 5.81 16.60 9.50
N TYR A 578 4.72 16.64 8.76
CA TYR A 578 3.92 17.85 8.58
C TYR A 578 3.25 18.30 9.87
N ASN A 579 3.08 19.61 9.99
CA ASN A 579 2.02 20.17 10.83
C ASN A 579 0.67 20.17 10.09
N GLU A 580 -0.40 20.53 10.81
CA GLU A 580 -1.77 20.51 10.25
C GLU A 580 -1.94 21.40 9.00
N GLU A 581 -1.34 22.59 8.96
CA GLU A 581 -1.45 23.50 7.82
C GLU A 581 -0.70 22.96 6.61
N GLU A 582 0.48 22.37 6.81
CA GLU A 582 1.26 21.71 5.76
C GLU A 582 0.52 20.51 5.18
N ALA A 583 -0.09 19.67 6.03
CA ALA A 583 -0.87 18.51 5.61
C ALA A 583 -2.13 18.92 4.82
N LYS A 584 -2.82 19.98 5.26
CA LYS A 584 -3.97 20.55 4.54
C LYS A 584 -3.59 21.15 3.19
N ALA A 585 -2.50 21.91 3.14
CA ALA A 585 -2.00 22.49 1.91
C ALA A 585 -1.62 21.40 0.90
N GLU A 586 -0.90 20.37 1.35
CA GLU A 586 -0.50 19.26 0.48
C GLU A 586 -1.69 18.42 0.03
N ALA A 587 -2.64 18.11 0.92
CA ALA A 587 -3.89 17.43 0.54
C ALA A 587 -4.77 18.28 -0.40
N GLY A 588 -4.70 19.61 -0.30
CA GLY A 588 -5.37 20.57 -1.18
C GLY A 588 -5.01 20.38 -2.65
N ARG A 589 -3.77 19.96 -2.93
CA ARG A 589 -3.27 19.65 -4.28
C ARG A 589 -3.97 18.45 -4.94
N CYS A 590 -4.70 17.63 -4.18
CA CYS A 590 -5.42 16.46 -4.73
C CYS A 590 -6.42 16.85 -5.83
N MET A 591 -6.34 16.20 -6.99
CA MET A 591 -7.25 16.46 -8.12
C MET A 591 -8.59 15.70 -8.05
N SER A 592 -8.83 14.91 -7.00
CA SER A 592 -10.04 14.05 -6.85
C SER A 592 -10.41 13.25 -8.10
N CYS A 593 -9.42 12.74 -8.84
CA CYS A 593 -9.62 12.00 -10.09
C CYS A 593 -10.76 10.99 -9.96
N GLY A 594 -11.80 11.07 -10.80
CA GLY A 594 -12.93 10.14 -10.80
C GLY A 594 -14.00 10.38 -9.72
N LEU A 595 -14.01 11.54 -9.03
CA LEU A 595 -15.08 11.94 -8.09
C LEU A 595 -15.32 13.46 -8.14
N CYS A 596 -16.53 13.90 -7.80
CA CYS A 596 -16.85 15.32 -7.71
C CYS A 596 -16.12 15.97 -6.51
N PHE A 597 -15.55 17.15 -6.73
CA PHE A 597 -14.97 18.00 -5.67
C PHE A 597 -15.60 19.40 -5.64
N GLU A 598 -16.84 19.54 -6.11
CA GLU A 598 -17.67 20.73 -5.91
C GLU A 598 -17.17 22.04 -6.58
N CYS A 599 -16.42 21.95 -7.70
CA CYS A 599 -15.87 23.12 -8.42
C CYS A 599 -16.88 24.02 -9.17
N ASP A 600 -18.16 23.65 -9.23
CA ASP A 600 -19.24 24.36 -9.92
C ASP A 600 -19.15 24.51 -11.44
N ASN A 601 -18.08 24.08 -12.12
CA ASN A 601 -17.92 24.23 -13.57
C ASN A 601 -19.14 23.70 -14.36
N CYS A 602 -19.58 22.48 -14.07
CA CYS A 602 -20.70 21.86 -14.81
C CYS A 602 -22.02 22.63 -14.68
N VAL A 603 -22.24 23.32 -13.54
CA VAL A 603 -23.40 24.18 -13.31
C VAL A 603 -23.24 25.50 -14.06
N MET A 604 -22.07 26.13 -13.95
CA MET A 604 -21.78 27.44 -14.53
C MET A 604 -21.76 27.45 -16.06
N TYR A 605 -21.27 26.37 -16.68
CA TYR A 605 -21.14 26.26 -18.13
C TYR A 605 -22.35 25.59 -18.80
N CYS A 606 -23.35 25.12 -18.04
CA CYS A 606 -24.54 24.49 -18.63
C CYS A 606 -25.41 25.54 -19.35
N PRO A 607 -25.55 25.49 -20.69
CA PRO A 607 -26.28 26.53 -21.42
C PRO A 607 -27.81 26.43 -21.26
N GLN A 608 -28.31 25.35 -20.66
CA GLN A 608 -29.75 25.09 -20.50
C GLN A 608 -30.19 25.13 -19.04
N ASP A 609 -29.30 25.43 -18.09
CA ASP A 609 -29.55 25.30 -16.66
C ASP A 609 -30.09 23.89 -16.31
N ALA A 610 -29.62 22.88 -17.04
CA ALA A 610 -30.01 21.48 -16.87
C ALA A 610 -29.24 20.84 -15.71
N VAL A 611 -27.97 21.16 -15.54
CA VAL A 611 -27.18 20.71 -14.38
C VAL A 611 -27.34 21.73 -13.25
N PHE A 612 -27.77 21.27 -12.08
CA PHE A 612 -28.02 22.12 -10.92
C PHE A 612 -27.43 21.53 -9.65
N LYS A 613 -27.19 22.38 -8.65
CA LYS A 613 -26.72 21.92 -7.33
C LYS A 613 -27.85 21.24 -6.57
N VAL A 614 -27.56 20.09 -6.00
CA VAL A 614 -28.47 19.42 -5.05
C VAL A 614 -28.68 20.34 -3.85
N LYS A 615 -29.89 20.35 -3.29
CA LYS A 615 -30.19 21.17 -2.11
C LYS A 615 -29.29 20.73 -0.95
N LYS A 616 -28.84 21.69 -0.14
CA LYS A 616 -27.86 21.47 0.92
C LYS A 616 -28.31 20.43 1.97
N ASP A 617 -29.60 20.33 2.22
CA ASP A 617 -30.22 19.35 3.12
C ASP A 617 -30.41 17.96 2.48
N GLN A 618 -29.99 17.79 1.22
CA GLN A 618 -30.08 16.56 0.44
C GLN A 618 -28.74 16.20 -0.25
N ALA A 619 -27.68 16.96 0.02
CA ALA A 619 -26.37 16.83 -0.61
C ALA A 619 -25.35 16.24 0.37
N THR A 620 -24.44 15.43 -0.16
CA THR A 620 -23.25 14.91 0.53
C THR A 620 -22.15 14.68 -0.51
N LEU A 621 -20.95 14.27 -0.09
CA LEU A 621 -19.86 13.92 -1.00
C LEU A 621 -20.35 12.89 -2.03
N GLY A 622 -20.06 13.12 -3.31
CA GLY A 622 -20.54 12.27 -4.41
C GLY A 622 -22.00 12.53 -4.83
N ARG A 623 -22.76 13.40 -4.15
CA ARG A 623 -24.11 13.85 -4.54
C ARG A 623 -24.23 15.38 -4.44
N TYR A 624 -23.38 16.09 -5.17
CA TYR A 624 -23.33 17.55 -5.17
C TYR A 624 -24.18 18.20 -6.26
N VAL A 625 -24.25 17.59 -7.44
CA VAL A 625 -24.98 18.07 -8.62
C VAL A 625 -25.92 17.00 -9.14
N ASP A 626 -26.99 17.44 -9.79
CA ASP A 626 -27.97 16.59 -10.47
C ASP A 626 -28.38 17.21 -11.81
N THR A 627 -29.04 16.43 -12.67
CA THR A 627 -29.40 16.81 -14.04
C THR A 627 -30.91 16.74 -14.27
N ASP A 628 -31.49 17.85 -14.71
CA ASP A 628 -32.85 17.98 -15.23
C ASP A 628 -32.88 17.57 -16.71
N TYR A 629 -33.28 16.33 -16.98
CA TYR A 629 -33.32 15.77 -18.33
C TYR A 629 -34.33 16.44 -19.26
N SER A 630 -35.36 17.10 -18.71
CA SER A 630 -36.32 17.86 -19.52
C SER A 630 -35.69 19.09 -20.17
N LYS A 631 -34.51 19.52 -19.69
CA LYS A 631 -33.73 20.65 -20.22
C LYS A 631 -32.43 20.22 -20.89
N CYS A 632 -31.93 19.02 -20.58
CA CYS A 632 -30.66 18.56 -21.12
C CYS A 632 -30.79 18.25 -22.62
N ILE A 633 -29.93 18.88 -23.41
CA ILE A 633 -29.82 18.70 -24.87
C ILE A 633 -28.67 17.79 -25.29
N GLY A 634 -27.92 17.22 -24.33
CA GLY A 634 -26.74 16.41 -24.61
C GLY A 634 -25.65 17.17 -25.38
N CYS A 635 -25.26 18.36 -24.92
CA CYS A 635 -24.23 19.19 -25.58
C CYS A 635 -22.78 18.90 -25.15
N HIS A 636 -22.57 17.98 -24.20
CA HIS A 636 -21.27 17.52 -23.69
C HIS A 636 -20.44 18.54 -22.89
N ILE A 637 -20.78 19.83 -22.93
CA ILE A 637 -20.02 20.90 -22.25
C ILE A 637 -19.74 20.56 -20.77
N CYS A 638 -20.73 20.06 -20.02
CA CYS A 638 -20.56 19.71 -18.61
C CYS A 638 -19.50 18.61 -18.37
N ALA A 639 -19.38 17.66 -19.30
CA ALA A 639 -18.35 16.63 -19.25
C ALA A 639 -16.99 17.19 -19.66
N ASP A 640 -16.93 17.97 -20.74
CA ASP A 640 -15.70 18.58 -21.25
C ASP A 640 -15.03 19.52 -20.22
N VAL A 641 -15.82 20.21 -19.39
CA VAL A 641 -15.30 21.11 -18.34
C VAL A 641 -15.14 20.43 -16.97
N CYS A 642 -15.42 19.14 -16.85
CA CYS A 642 -15.29 18.39 -15.60
C CYS A 642 -13.81 18.10 -15.30
N PRO A 643 -13.21 18.72 -14.26
CA PRO A 643 -11.76 18.56 -14.02
C PRO A 643 -11.36 17.13 -13.66
N THR A 644 -12.27 16.36 -13.07
CA THR A 644 -11.97 15.03 -12.52
C THR A 644 -12.40 13.89 -13.42
N GLY A 645 -13.03 14.16 -14.56
CA GLY A 645 -13.63 13.14 -15.43
C GLY A 645 -14.82 12.41 -14.81
N TYR A 646 -15.37 12.90 -13.68
CA TYR A 646 -16.52 12.32 -12.99
C TYR A 646 -17.82 12.38 -13.81
N ILE A 647 -17.91 13.23 -14.82
CA ILE A 647 -19.09 13.34 -15.68
C ILE A 647 -18.75 12.70 -17.02
N GLN A 648 -19.43 11.60 -17.34
CA GLN A 648 -19.38 10.95 -18.65
C GLN A 648 -20.69 11.17 -19.38
N MET A 649 -20.64 11.22 -20.71
CA MET A 649 -21.84 11.37 -21.54
C MET A 649 -22.28 10.00 -22.05
N GLY A 650 -23.57 9.70 -21.96
CA GLY A 650 -24.22 8.64 -22.73
C GLY A 650 -23.66 7.23 -22.57
N LEU A 651 -24.20 6.47 -21.62
CA LEU A 651 -23.81 5.08 -21.37
C LEU A 651 -24.43 4.05 -22.34
N GLY A 652 -24.71 4.45 -23.58
CA GLY A 652 -25.28 3.56 -24.59
C GLY A 652 -25.12 4.06 -26.01
N GLU A 653 -24.09 3.57 -26.70
CA GLU A 653 -24.19 3.10 -28.09
C GLU A 653 -24.03 1.59 -28.13
#